data_AF-A0A836CI16-F1
#
_entry.id   AF-A0A836CI16-F1
#
_cell.length_a   1.000
_cell.length_b   1.000
_cell.length_c   1.000
_cell.angle_alpha   90.00
_cell.angle_beta   90.00
_cell.angle_gamma   90.00
#
_symmetry.space_group_name_H-M   'P 1'
#
loop_
_entity.id
_entity.type
_entity.pdbx_description
1 polymer ?
#
loop_
_entity_poly.entity_id
_entity_poly.type
_entity_poly.pdbx_seq_one_letter_code
_entity_poly.pdbx_strand_id
1 'polypeptide(L)'
;MKLFLLHAAYEKVLRQDGTLSWDRNIQIVARTSDGDTALVTVCDWSPYGYIKVPQSDLKCAKLFSKKVQEKFKAESVKVVERKQFIGFTNLKQQKYIMFRTKRWPVWQWERENVLEGGVKPFHKFFHETGLRSGAWFEVPDATLQIRTRDNPQSTCKRHYECRVDQLVPRTEDTTPPKLTIMAYDLETTGLDPEKCTINQVCLIFWDTTQAQIPEIGDHGEGRSVVICTQPTAAVKGTNVVEVKNERELLITMRQHILQHDPDIMTGYNLTFDNKFLMLKAAKYKSEWESRSGAARMTDKFSFYDAGRFPHIASYFQESQITNAAMGCNDRVLWTVSGRAVIDLMMYAKANFTSMPDYKLNTMSDMFIHEHKEDIVFGQIFEGFNNADKYDLRGEIAYYCAIDGRLCLQLMKHWSAHVSCMEEAAVACMNYADISTTGRQIKVVSMIQGDIYGEWVFNTPPPAAAGGYQGATVIEPTTGFYGGPTDQVVLLDFASLYPNLMRSHGVCPSRYVRDSMPDELAASVEEGVEIVRHHVGEGKVVKLAKPSDKADVPVFTKILTRLLEERKKVRKQMKTVTDPDELNVLDKRQLAKKVACNSAYGILGTTTGMMPLPDLAAVTTYQGRMALQNTIDIASNQYGAKIIGGDTDSVFVLLPHPDVVPEHPDDEWLAKRMEYVFKMSDIIGNHVTSYLHDTLGSDAMCLEGEGVMWPMLYYKKKNYAAMLYEPGKPPKMKMRGVVAIRNDWSRLTKELAGDVLRMAIQENNPTGALAHLRETLTKMRNGEIPSEMFVIKKQLHSYEPKTKSPHTQMAIRIRKKDPAAAPILGSKVAYVFRKGPQDISDRAYPPEDVAPADIDTTYYFERQLLKPMSELLSPMIAGGINKLRRLLENEQARQPEISGFIEGYTDKHEQDSTRHMAVLAPPEGEESKKKPRQAGLGMFGMTSSSGASKWAVEVGKPKRKSAQSSGGGPAKKCKQQTTLLKKYADEGQHVRWIHVPGQPLHSCDGIAFVLSAAASQPGITSIKRSLNLYNFERVTNVQGLRAREIAYHHPGFQQRGIEINNVKRQVQPASVKANNAKTLRRAEARAAAAQRGAAPMEVGDAAMAALRDPLPAEALGLHEHGEQPMILPHEIHEQHLGIDFAHVGLAQDHVPHDLHANDDFHALAGAVEAAGLHFNEDQFDLAEDIVHDDEINALLNEGEMYALIANVPQVEEALGGADADELQNILAVIFDPRDEIPTPTQYDP
;
A
#
# COMPACT_ATOMS: atom_id res chain seq x y z
N MET A 1 19.92 -24.78 22.95
CA MET A 1 18.85 -25.34 22.09
C MET A 1 18.52 -24.35 20.98
N LYS A 2 18.37 -24.85 19.74
CA LYS A 2 18.05 -24.06 18.54
C LYS A 2 16.56 -24.15 18.19
N LEU A 3 15.93 -23.00 17.93
CA LEU A 3 14.48 -22.81 17.83
C LEU A 3 14.13 -21.88 16.65
N PHE A 4 13.08 -22.20 15.89
CA PHE A 4 12.60 -21.39 14.76
C PHE A 4 11.36 -20.60 15.17
N LEU A 5 11.41 -19.27 15.10
CA LEU A 5 10.37 -18.40 15.63
C LEU A 5 9.14 -18.36 14.72
N LEU A 6 8.02 -18.91 15.18
CA LEU A 6 6.75 -18.85 14.45
C LEU A 6 6.03 -17.54 14.77
N HIS A 7 5.75 -17.31 16.06
CA HIS A 7 4.86 -16.24 16.51
C HIS A 7 5.27 -15.70 17.87
N ALA A 8 5.37 -14.38 18.02
CA ALA A 8 5.56 -13.71 19.31
C ALA A 8 4.31 -12.91 19.72
N ALA A 9 3.81 -13.17 20.92
CA ALA A 9 2.71 -12.43 21.56
C ALA A 9 3.18 -11.79 22.88
N TYR A 10 2.42 -10.84 23.42
CA TYR A 10 2.74 -10.15 24.69
C TYR A 10 1.58 -10.30 25.69
N GLU A 11 1.60 -11.38 26.46
CA GLU A 11 0.39 -11.92 27.11
C GLU A 11 0.61 -12.35 28.56
N LYS A 12 -0.50 -12.53 29.28
CA LYS A 12 -0.48 -13.06 30.64
C LYS A 12 -0.02 -14.52 30.65
N VAL A 13 0.79 -14.88 31.64
CA VAL A 13 1.30 -16.23 31.87
C VAL A 13 0.33 -16.97 32.79
N LEU A 14 -0.05 -18.19 32.41
CA LEU A 14 -0.78 -19.11 33.28
C LEU A 14 0.19 -19.69 34.31
N ARG A 15 -0.15 -19.55 35.60
CA ARG A 15 0.62 -20.07 36.73
C ARG A 15 0.19 -21.50 37.07
N GLN A 16 1.03 -22.22 37.81
CA GLN A 16 0.76 -23.61 38.23
C GLN A 16 -0.54 -23.75 39.04
N ASP A 17 -0.92 -22.71 39.79
CA ASP A 17 -2.19 -22.62 40.56
C ASP A 17 -3.43 -22.35 39.69
N GLY A 18 -3.28 -22.24 38.37
CA GLY A 18 -4.38 -21.93 37.43
C GLY A 18 -4.76 -20.45 37.37
N THR A 19 -4.07 -19.57 38.12
CA THR A 19 -4.28 -18.13 38.02
C THR A 19 -3.48 -17.52 36.87
N LEU A 20 -4.00 -16.44 36.28
CA LEU A 20 -3.23 -15.64 35.35
C LEU A 20 -2.34 -14.66 36.10
N SER A 21 -1.12 -14.46 35.62
CA SER A 21 -0.25 -13.38 36.10
C SER A 21 -0.92 -12.01 35.92
N TRP A 22 -0.65 -11.10 36.86
CA TRP A 22 -1.06 -9.71 36.74
C TRP A 22 -0.35 -9.04 35.55
N ASP A 23 0.94 -9.30 35.43
CA ASP A 23 1.82 -8.77 34.40
C ASP A 23 1.85 -9.66 33.15
N ARG A 24 2.26 -9.07 32.01
CA ARG A 24 2.41 -9.76 30.72
C ARG A 24 3.89 -10.05 30.44
N ASN A 25 4.18 -11.19 29.80
CA ASN A 25 5.51 -11.53 29.29
C ASN A 25 5.45 -11.72 27.78
N ILE A 26 6.61 -11.69 27.12
CA ILE A 26 6.68 -12.14 25.73
C ILE A 26 6.55 -13.67 25.71
N GLN A 27 5.72 -14.15 24.78
CA GLN A 27 5.38 -15.56 24.57
C GLN A 27 5.74 -15.92 23.14
N ILE A 28 6.80 -16.71 22.96
CA ILE A 28 7.29 -17.11 21.64
C ILE A 28 6.90 -18.56 21.37
N VAL A 29 6.03 -18.77 20.39
CA VAL A 29 5.78 -20.10 19.83
C VAL A 29 6.83 -20.37 18.75
N ALA A 30 7.45 -21.55 18.81
CA ALA A 30 8.54 -21.96 17.94
C ALA A 30 8.46 -23.45 17.57
N ARG A 31 9.22 -23.85 16.54
CA ARG A 31 9.56 -25.26 16.26
C ARG A 31 11.02 -25.52 16.65
N THR A 32 11.34 -26.71 17.14
CA THR A 32 12.72 -27.15 17.33
C THR A 32 13.33 -27.66 16.02
N SER A 33 14.65 -27.86 15.99
CA SER A 33 15.36 -28.50 14.86
C SER A 33 14.87 -29.91 14.53
N ASP A 34 14.36 -30.64 15.54
CA ASP A 34 13.73 -31.95 15.41
C ASP A 34 12.19 -31.89 15.22
N GLY A 35 11.63 -30.70 14.99
CA GLY A 35 10.24 -30.51 14.55
C GLY A 35 9.17 -30.49 15.66
N ASP A 36 9.55 -30.63 16.93
CA ASP A 36 8.63 -30.48 18.07
C ASP A 36 8.23 -29.02 18.29
N THR A 37 7.00 -28.78 18.75
CA THR A 37 6.56 -27.43 19.12
C THR A 37 7.09 -27.02 20.49
N ALA A 38 7.53 -25.77 20.58
CA ALA A 38 8.07 -25.16 21.77
C ALA A 38 7.35 -23.84 22.10
N LEU A 39 7.10 -23.59 23.38
CA LEU A 39 6.83 -22.25 23.91
C LEU A 39 8.05 -21.76 24.70
N VAL A 40 8.57 -20.60 24.35
CA VAL A 40 9.53 -19.84 25.18
C VAL A 40 8.79 -18.70 25.87
N THR A 41 8.81 -18.70 27.21
CA THR A 41 8.43 -17.55 28.02
C THR A 41 9.66 -16.67 28.22
N VAL A 42 9.59 -15.42 27.78
CA VAL A 42 10.67 -14.45 27.97
C VAL A 42 10.34 -13.54 29.16
N CYS A 43 11.07 -13.74 30.23
CA CYS A 43 11.02 -12.96 31.46
C CYS A 43 11.88 -11.69 31.39
N ASP A 44 11.72 -10.81 32.37
CA ASP A 44 12.46 -9.55 32.55
C ASP A 44 12.38 -8.51 31.40
N TRP A 45 11.46 -8.70 30.43
CA TRP A 45 11.19 -7.71 29.37
C TRP A 45 9.84 -7.02 29.51
N SER A 46 9.82 -5.71 29.24
CA SER A 46 8.62 -4.86 29.22
C SER A 46 8.70 -3.83 28.08
N PRO A 47 7.57 -3.52 27.41
CA PRO A 47 7.51 -2.51 26.35
C PRO A 47 8.01 -1.14 26.80
N TYR A 48 8.62 -0.39 25.87
CA TYR A 48 9.20 0.93 26.13
C TYR A 48 8.51 2.04 25.33
N GLY A 49 8.42 3.24 25.91
CA GLY A 49 7.98 4.47 25.25
C GLY A 49 8.94 5.64 25.54
N TYR A 50 8.92 6.66 24.69
CA TYR A 50 9.74 7.87 24.86
C TYR A 50 8.88 9.13 24.97
N ILE A 51 9.24 10.02 25.89
CA ILE A 51 8.68 11.38 25.99
C ILE A 51 9.84 12.36 25.89
N LYS A 52 9.76 13.34 24.98
CA LYS A 52 10.82 14.36 24.80
C LYS A 52 10.83 15.33 25.99
N VAL A 53 12.00 15.62 26.55
CA VAL A 53 12.16 16.59 27.64
C VAL A 53 12.43 17.98 27.04
N PRO A 54 11.65 19.02 27.38
CA PRO A 54 11.95 20.40 26.99
C PRO A 54 13.30 20.87 27.56
N GLN A 55 14.05 21.69 26.81
CA GLN A 55 15.36 22.20 27.26
C GLN A 55 15.24 23.13 28.48
N SER A 56 14.13 23.86 28.61
CA SER A 56 13.73 24.61 29.82
C SER A 56 13.74 23.75 31.08
N ASP A 57 13.29 22.49 30.95
CA ASP A 57 12.90 21.62 32.06
C ASP A 57 13.96 20.57 32.40
N LEU A 58 15.21 20.77 31.96
CA LEU A 58 16.33 19.90 32.30
C LEU A 58 16.56 19.76 33.82
N LYS A 59 16.24 20.80 34.60
CA LYS A 59 16.24 20.76 36.09
C LYS A 59 15.05 19.95 36.64
N CYS A 60 13.90 20.03 35.96
CA CYS A 60 12.65 19.37 36.32
C CYS A 60 12.56 17.90 35.86
N ALA A 61 13.47 17.43 35.00
CA ALA A 61 13.45 16.09 34.40
C ALA A 61 13.32 14.93 35.41
N LYS A 62 13.81 15.08 36.65
CA LYS A 62 13.61 14.11 37.75
C LYS A 62 12.17 14.11 38.29
N LEU A 63 11.56 15.29 38.47
CA LEU A 63 10.15 15.43 38.86
C LEU A 63 9.23 14.92 37.76
N PHE A 64 9.55 15.21 36.49
CA PHE A 64 8.80 14.70 35.36
C PHE A 64 8.96 13.18 35.21
N SER A 65 10.16 12.62 35.46
CA SER A 65 10.37 11.16 35.54
C SER A 65 9.51 10.52 36.62
N LYS A 66 9.34 11.17 37.78
CA LYS A 66 8.43 10.69 38.84
C LYS A 66 6.97 10.72 38.37
N LYS A 67 6.49 11.82 37.77
CA LYS A 67 5.13 11.91 37.20
C LYS A 67 4.87 10.83 36.15
N VAL A 68 5.83 10.59 35.25
CA VAL A 68 5.79 9.51 34.23
C VAL A 68 5.73 8.13 34.90
N GLN A 69 6.49 7.91 35.98
CA GLN A 69 6.49 6.65 36.72
C GLN A 69 5.14 6.38 37.37
N GLU A 70 4.56 7.39 38.04
CA GLU A 70 3.27 7.29 38.73
C GLU A 70 2.11 7.11 37.74
N LYS A 71 2.08 7.91 36.66
CA LYS A 71 1.00 7.87 35.65
C LYS A 71 0.94 6.55 34.91
N PHE A 72 2.06 6.07 34.36
CA PHE A 72 2.10 4.84 33.56
C PHE A 72 2.40 3.57 34.37
N LYS A 73 2.52 3.72 35.70
CA LYS A 73 2.84 2.64 36.65
C LYS A 73 4.10 1.89 36.20
N ALA A 74 5.11 2.67 35.82
CA ALA A 74 6.30 2.19 35.12
C ALA A 74 7.31 1.53 36.07
N GLU A 75 7.80 0.36 35.67
CA GLU A 75 8.79 -0.42 36.43
C GLU A 75 10.18 0.22 36.37
N SER A 76 10.47 0.89 35.25
CA SER A 76 11.69 1.69 35.11
C SER A 76 11.42 2.95 34.31
N VAL A 77 12.03 4.04 34.75
CA VAL A 77 12.04 5.34 34.07
C VAL A 77 13.48 5.84 34.07
N LYS A 78 13.99 6.19 32.89
CA LYS A 78 15.37 6.63 32.67
C LYS A 78 15.38 7.84 31.77
N VAL A 79 16.12 8.88 32.15
CA VAL A 79 16.51 9.92 31.19
C VAL A 79 17.59 9.32 30.29
N VAL A 80 17.35 9.32 28.98
CA VAL A 80 18.27 8.82 27.95
C VAL A 80 18.55 9.92 26.95
N GLU A 81 19.72 9.87 26.33
CA GLU A 81 20.14 10.82 25.30
C GLU A 81 20.15 10.09 23.94
N ARG A 82 19.42 10.64 22.96
CA ARG A 82 19.13 10.01 21.66
C ARG A 82 19.06 11.06 20.56
N LYS A 83 19.39 10.68 19.32
CA LYS A 83 19.19 11.55 18.16
C LYS A 83 17.70 11.58 17.76
N GLN A 84 17.21 12.70 17.22
CA GLN A 84 15.83 12.80 16.70
C GLN A 84 15.77 12.30 15.24
N PHE A 85 14.88 11.36 14.91
CA PHE A 85 14.92 10.69 13.59
C PHE A 85 14.36 11.52 12.41
N ILE A 86 13.38 12.41 12.62
CA ILE A 86 12.84 13.26 11.54
C ILE A 86 13.16 14.72 11.83
N GLY A 87 13.91 15.34 10.92
CA GLY A 87 14.43 16.69 11.04
C GLY A 87 15.85 16.70 11.62
N PHE A 88 16.80 17.27 10.87
CA PHE A 88 18.18 17.41 11.33
C PHE A 88 18.26 18.31 12.57
N THR A 89 19.11 17.95 13.53
CA THR A 89 19.25 18.63 14.83
C THR A 89 20.71 18.89 15.18
N ASN A 90 21.54 19.11 14.15
CA ASN A 90 23.01 19.06 14.22
C ASN A 90 23.53 17.82 14.99
N LEU A 91 22.88 16.67 14.80
CA LEU A 91 23.06 15.40 15.55
C LEU A 91 22.92 15.47 17.08
N LYS A 92 22.65 16.66 17.66
CA LYS A 92 22.73 16.89 19.11
C LYS A 92 21.72 16.00 19.82
N GLN A 93 22.22 15.09 20.64
CA GLN A 93 21.38 14.15 21.37
C GLN A 93 20.40 14.91 22.27
N GLN A 94 19.12 14.69 22.02
CA GLN A 94 18.03 15.26 22.80
C GLN A 94 17.78 14.36 24.01
N LYS A 95 17.33 14.96 25.12
CA LYS A 95 17.00 14.19 26.33
C LYS A 95 15.55 13.70 26.22
N TYR A 96 15.37 12.40 26.38
CA TYR A 96 14.06 11.76 26.43
C TYR A 96 13.92 11.05 27.77
N ILE A 97 12.71 11.02 28.31
CA ILE A 97 12.35 10.03 29.33
C ILE A 97 11.95 8.77 28.58
N MET A 98 12.79 7.74 28.66
CA MET A 98 12.44 6.37 28.31
C MET A 98 11.79 5.72 29.53
N PHE A 99 10.58 5.23 29.39
CA PHE A 99 9.91 4.45 30.43
C PHE A 99 9.57 3.05 29.93
N ARG A 100 9.49 2.08 30.84
CA ARG A 100 8.97 0.73 30.58
C ARG A 100 7.86 0.38 31.56
N THR A 101 6.79 -0.22 31.05
CA THR A 101 5.65 -0.65 31.86
C THR A 101 5.07 -1.94 31.33
N LYS A 102 4.69 -2.86 32.24
CA LYS A 102 3.94 -4.06 31.87
C LYS A 102 2.56 -3.73 31.30
N ARG A 103 2.00 -2.60 31.71
CA ARG A 103 0.65 -2.11 31.38
C ARG A 103 0.74 -1.23 30.14
N TRP A 104 0.59 -1.81 28.94
CA TRP A 104 0.76 -1.12 27.66
C TRP A 104 -0.56 -0.90 26.90
N PRO A 105 -1.39 0.08 27.28
CA PRO A 105 -2.65 0.41 26.59
C PRO A 105 -2.40 1.20 25.29
N VAL A 106 -2.23 0.48 24.17
CA VAL A 106 -1.87 1.05 22.85
C VAL A 106 -2.67 2.30 22.46
N TRP A 107 -3.97 2.33 22.78
CA TRP A 107 -4.91 3.40 22.41
C TRP A 107 -4.77 4.71 23.19
N GLN A 108 -4.16 4.71 24.39
CA GLN A 108 -4.09 5.92 25.22
C GLN A 108 -2.93 6.85 24.83
N TRP A 109 -1.91 6.31 24.16
CA TRP A 109 -0.62 6.98 23.98
C TRP A 109 -0.63 8.22 23.08
N GLU A 110 -1.55 8.30 22.11
CA GLU A 110 -1.62 9.40 21.14
C GLU A 110 -2.08 10.71 21.81
N ARG A 111 -3.02 10.63 22.76
CA ARG A 111 -3.43 11.76 23.63
C ARG A 111 -2.31 12.26 24.55
N GLU A 112 -1.25 11.48 24.73
CA GLU A 112 -0.20 11.70 25.72
C GLU A 112 1.17 12.05 25.12
N ASN A 113 1.25 12.24 23.80
CA ASN A 113 2.50 12.53 23.08
C ASN A 113 3.63 11.51 23.33
N VAL A 114 3.28 10.25 23.64
CA VAL A 114 4.27 9.18 23.84
C VAL A 114 4.76 8.68 22.48
N LEU A 115 6.00 9.06 22.15
CA LEU A 115 6.66 8.66 20.91
C LEU A 115 6.86 7.14 20.88
N GLU A 116 6.58 6.56 19.72
CA GLU A 116 6.49 5.12 19.49
C GLU A 116 5.44 4.39 20.37
N GLY A 117 4.49 5.09 20.99
CA GLY A 117 3.44 4.52 21.83
C GLY A 117 2.52 3.53 21.08
N GLY A 118 2.06 3.90 19.89
CA GLY A 118 1.20 3.08 19.03
C GLY A 118 1.86 1.81 18.44
N VAL A 119 3.15 1.57 18.68
CA VAL A 119 3.86 0.39 18.16
C VAL A 119 3.52 -0.85 19.01
N LYS A 120 3.09 -1.95 18.37
CA LYS A 120 2.75 -3.21 19.05
C LYS A 120 3.95 -3.70 19.92
N PRO A 121 3.73 -4.17 21.16
CA PRO A 121 4.77 -4.72 22.03
C PRO A 121 5.75 -5.69 21.36
N PHE A 122 5.29 -6.67 20.59
CA PHE A 122 6.18 -7.65 19.97
C PHE A 122 7.00 -7.09 18.79
N HIS A 123 6.60 -5.98 18.15
CA HIS A 123 7.47 -5.28 17.20
C HIS A 123 8.65 -4.64 17.96
N LYS A 124 8.38 -3.91 19.05
CA LYS A 124 9.42 -3.34 19.94
C LYS A 124 10.39 -4.40 20.46
N PHE A 125 9.88 -5.59 20.75
CA PHE A 125 10.69 -6.74 21.15
C PHE A 125 11.62 -7.20 20.01
N PHE A 126 11.15 -7.32 18.76
CA PHE A 126 11.99 -7.61 17.60
C PHE A 126 12.99 -6.48 17.29
N HIS A 127 12.61 -5.21 17.50
CA HIS A 127 13.50 -4.05 17.38
C HIS A 127 14.66 -4.12 18.39
N GLU A 128 14.35 -4.42 19.66
CA GLU A 128 15.32 -4.45 20.75
C GLU A 128 16.23 -5.68 20.75
N THR A 129 15.72 -6.86 20.39
CA THR A 129 16.44 -8.14 20.53
C THR A 129 17.12 -8.63 19.25
N GLY A 130 16.79 -8.06 18.09
CA GLY A 130 17.25 -8.58 16.80
C GLY A 130 16.57 -9.89 16.34
N LEU A 131 15.68 -10.49 17.14
CA LEU A 131 14.91 -11.68 16.73
C LEU A 131 13.96 -11.33 15.57
N ARG A 132 13.65 -12.32 14.73
CA ARG A 132 12.80 -12.21 13.54
C ARG A 132 11.81 -13.38 13.47
N SER A 133 10.60 -13.12 13.02
CA SER A 133 9.60 -14.17 12.71
C SER A 133 9.96 -14.86 11.39
N GLY A 134 9.86 -16.19 11.35
CA GLY A 134 10.35 -16.99 10.22
C GLY A 134 11.87 -17.19 10.20
N ALA A 135 12.56 -17.06 11.34
CA ALA A 135 14.02 -17.22 11.46
C ALA A 135 14.42 -18.04 12.69
N TRP A 136 15.66 -18.51 12.71
CA TRP A 136 16.23 -19.26 13.83
C TRP A 136 16.74 -18.34 14.96
N PHE A 137 16.68 -18.85 16.19
CA PHE A 137 17.29 -18.28 17.39
C PHE A 137 17.70 -19.41 18.35
N GLU A 138 18.43 -19.07 19.40
CA GLU A 138 18.86 -20.01 20.45
C GLU A 138 18.52 -19.54 21.85
N VAL A 139 18.34 -20.52 22.74
CA VAL A 139 18.24 -20.38 24.20
C VAL A 139 19.22 -21.32 24.89
N PRO A 140 19.77 -20.99 26.08
CA PRO A 140 20.66 -21.89 26.82
C PRO A 140 19.90 -23.15 27.29
N ASP A 141 20.51 -24.32 27.22
CA ASP A 141 19.82 -25.60 27.51
C ASP A 141 19.31 -25.71 28.96
N ALA A 142 19.93 -24.98 29.89
CA ALA A 142 19.48 -24.87 31.29
C ALA A 142 18.14 -24.13 31.48
N THR A 143 17.53 -23.60 30.40
CA THR A 143 16.22 -22.91 30.44
C THR A 143 15.02 -23.83 30.19
N LEU A 144 15.23 -25.12 29.95
CA LEU A 144 14.15 -26.10 29.77
C LEU A 144 13.43 -26.37 31.11
N GLN A 145 12.16 -26.00 31.20
CA GLN A 145 11.27 -26.47 32.27
C GLN A 145 10.30 -27.50 31.69
N ILE A 146 10.49 -28.78 32.02
CA ILE A 146 9.48 -29.81 31.77
C ILE A 146 8.33 -29.61 32.77
N ARG A 147 7.41 -28.69 32.45
CA ARG A 147 6.19 -28.48 33.23
C ARG A 147 5.25 -29.68 33.00
N THR A 148 4.61 -30.16 34.07
CA THR A 148 3.81 -31.40 34.01
C THR A 148 2.48 -31.19 33.28
N ARG A 149 1.85 -32.30 32.89
CA ARG A 149 0.61 -32.32 32.09
C ARG A 149 -0.60 -31.65 32.75
N ASP A 150 -0.53 -31.40 34.04
CA ASP A 150 -1.71 -31.17 34.89
C ASP A 150 -2.25 -29.74 34.80
N ASN A 151 -1.44 -28.78 34.33
CA ASN A 151 -1.87 -27.41 34.07
C ASN A 151 -0.97 -26.71 32.99
N PRO A 152 -1.11 -27.06 31.71
CA PRO A 152 -0.19 -26.64 30.66
C PRO A 152 -0.47 -25.22 30.14
N GLN A 153 0.51 -24.32 30.31
CA GLN A 153 0.49 -22.93 29.79
C GLN A 153 0.32 -22.83 28.26
N SER A 154 0.66 -23.91 27.52
CA SER A 154 0.35 -24.05 26.10
C SER A 154 0.27 -25.51 25.67
N THR A 155 -0.37 -25.78 24.53
CA THR A 155 -0.41 -27.10 23.88
C THR A 155 0.91 -27.50 23.21
N CYS A 156 1.98 -26.71 23.37
CA CYS A 156 3.29 -27.03 22.83
C CYS A 156 3.91 -28.23 23.58
N LYS A 157 4.71 -29.04 22.89
CA LYS A 157 5.37 -30.22 23.48
C LYS A 157 6.49 -29.88 24.47
N ARG A 158 7.16 -28.73 24.29
CA ARG A 158 8.32 -28.30 25.10
C ARG A 158 8.09 -26.88 25.63
N HIS A 159 8.52 -26.62 26.86
CA HIS A 159 8.40 -25.32 27.51
C HIS A 159 9.76 -24.84 28.02
N TYR A 160 10.12 -23.60 27.67
CA TYR A 160 11.36 -22.95 28.06
C TYR A 160 11.03 -21.64 28.75
N GLU A 161 11.84 -21.25 29.74
CA GLU A 161 11.72 -19.98 30.44
C GLU A 161 13.10 -19.32 30.54
N CYS A 162 13.28 -18.21 29.84
CA CYS A 162 14.56 -17.51 29.77
C CYS A 162 14.37 -16.00 29.97
N ARG A 163 15.46 -15.30 30.28
CA ARG A 163 15.51 -13.84 30.22
C ARG A 163 15.73 -13.36 28.80
N VAL A 164 15.41 -12.08 28.54
CA VAL A 164 15.62 -11.46 27.23
C VAL A 164 17.10 -11.40 26.80
N ASP A 165 18.04 -11.26 27.75
CA ASP A 165 19.48 -11.25 27.50
C ASP A 165 20.10 -12.64 27.22
N GLN A 166 19.30 -13.70 27.31
CA GLN A 166 19.70 -15.08 26.98
C GLN A 166 19.29 -15.50 25.57
N LEU A 167 18.56 -14.65 24.83
CA LEU A 167 18.12 -14.92 23.47
C LEU A 167 19.20 -14.57 22.45
N VAL A 168 19.56 -15.52 21.59
CA VAL A 168 20.58 -15.30 20.55
C VAL A 168 19.96 -15.50 19.16
N PRO A 169 19.74 -14.44 18.35
CA PRO A 169 19.32 -14.58 16.95
C PRO A 169 20.32 -15.38 16.13
N ARG A 170 19.84 -16.19 15.18
CA ARG A 170 20.67 -16.92 14.20
C ARG A 170 20.24 -16.56 12.78
N THR A 171 21.04 -15.73 12.13
CA THR A 171 20.79 -15.16 10.79
C THR A 171 21.43 -15.96 9.64
N GLU A 172 22.32 -16.91 9.96
CA GLU A 172 23.07 -17.71 8.98
C GLU A 172 22.27 -18.92 8.47
N ASP A 173 21.49 -19.56 9.34
CA ASP A 173 20.52 -20.59 8.93
C ASP A 173 19.22 -19.92 8.52
N THR A 174 18.74 -20.29 7.34
CA THR A 174 17.60 -19.66 6.66
C THR A 174 16.61 -20.67 6.07
N THR A 175 16.79 -21.97 6.39
CA THR A 175 15.90 -23.05 5.97
C THR A 175 14.88 -23.29 7.07
N PRO A 176 13.56 -23.17 6.80
CA PRO A 176 12.54 -23.49 7.80
C PRO A 176 12.60 -24.97 8.21
N PRO A 177 12.27 -25.30 9.47
CA PRO A 177 12.03 -26.68 9.86
C PRO A 177 10.74 -27.21 9.20
N LYS A 178 10.45 -28.49 9.46
CA LYS A 178 9.11 -29.06 9.25
C LYS A 178 8.01 -28.20 9.88
N LEU A 179 7.09 -27.72 9.05
CA LEU A 179 5.87 -27.01 9.46
C LEU A 179 4.65 -27.80 9.04
N THR A 180 3.61 -27.78 9.88
CA THR A 180 2.28 -28.32 9.52
C THR A 180 1.40 -27.17 9.03
N ILE A 181 0.83 -27.31 7.82
CA ILE A 181 -0.10 -26.36 7.22
C ILE A 181 -1.47 -27.03 7.07
N MET A 182 -2.53 -26.38 7.56
CA MET A 182 -3.92 -26.83 7.43
C MET A 182 -4.68 -25.91 6.48
N ALA A 183 -5.30 -26.45 5.44
CA ALA A 183 -6.34 -25.75 4.70
C ALA A 183 -7.72 -26.07 5.26
N TYR A 184 -8.63 -25.10 5.19
CA TYR A 184 -10.06 -25.28 5.46
C TYR A 184 -10.91 -24.48 4.47
N ASP A 185 -12.09 -25.01 4.24
CA ASP A 185 -13.17 -24.50 3.39
C ASP A 185 -14.50 -24.98 3.99
N LEU A 186 -15.61 -24.28 3.76
CA LEU A 186 -16.92 -24.64 4.34
C LEU A 186 -18.11 -24.50 3.40
N GLU A 187 -19.06 -25.40 3.58
CA GLU A 187 -20.25 -25.53 2.73
C GLU A 187 -21.55 -25.40 3.54
N THR A 188 -22.54 -24.74 2.93
CA THR A 188 -23.65 -24.10 3.66
C THR A 188 -25.01 -24.30 3.00
N THR A 189 -26.10 -24.13 3.76
CA THR A 189 -27.48 -24.14 3.22
C THR A 189 -27.87 -22.87 2.43
N GLY A 190 -27.00 -21.87 2.36
CA GLY A 190 -27.22 -20.60 1.67
C GLY A 190 -26.21 -19.52 2.07
N LEU A 191 -26.13 -18.42 1.31
CA LEU A 191 -25.08 -17.39 1.43
C LEU A 191 -25.20 -16.43 2.63
N ASP A 192 -26.30 -16.47 3.39
CA ASP A 192 -26.58 -15.53 4.48
C ASP A 192 -26.08 -16.11 5.82
N PRO A 193 -24.99 -15.59 6.43
CA PRO A 193 -24.39 -16.19 7.61
C PRO A 193 -25.20 -15.97 8.90
N GLU A 194 -26.23 -15.12 8.89
CA GLU A 194 -27.17 -14.98 9.99
C GLU A 194 -28.24 -16.08 9.92
N LYS A 195 -28.77 -16.35 8.72
CA LYS A 195 -29.94 -17.22 8.49
C LYS A 195 -29.60 -18.68 8.16
N CYS A 196 -28.55 -18.90 7.36
CA CYS A 196 -28.15 -20.22 6.84
C CYS A 196 -27.16 -20.92 7.78
N THR A 197 -27.03 -22.24 7.66
CA THR A 197 -26.17 -23.10 8.48
C THR A 197 -24.94 -23.57 7.72
N ILE A 198 -23.86 -23.83 8.47
CA ILE A 198 -22.71 -24.63 8.05
C ILE A 198 -23.13 -26.11 8.10
N ASN A 199 -23.00 -26.82 6.99
CA ASN A 199 -23.37 -28.23 6.87
C ASN A 199 -22.18 -29.15 6.67
N GLN A 200 -21.11 -28.66 6.02
CA GLN A 200 -19.84 -29.36 5.90
C GLN A 200 -18.65 -28.41 6.12
N VAL A 201 -17.56 -28.92 6.66
CA VAL A 201 -16.25 -28.23 6.74
C VAL A 201 -15.17 -29.24 6.39
N CYS A 202 -14.31 -28.93 5.42
CA CYS A 202 -13.10 -29.73 5.18
C CYS A 202 -11.91 -29.24 6.01
N LEU A 203 -11.01 -30.15 6.34
CA LEU A 203 -9.71 -29.90 6.97
C LEU A 203 -8.67 -30.78 6.28
N ILE A 204 -7.79 -30.17 5.48
CA ILE A 204 -6.72 -30.87 4.75
C ILE A 204 -5.37 -30.47 5.34
N PHE A 205 -4.52 -31.46 5.66
CA PHE A 205 -3.24 -31.23 6.36
C PHE A 205 -2.04 -31.62 5.50
N TRP A 206 -1.17 -30.65 5.21
CA TRP A 206 0.14 -30.81 4.59
C TRP A 206 1.27 -30.55 5.59
N ASP A 207 2.43 -31.14 5.31
CA ASP A 207 3.65 -31.07 6.10
C ASP A 207 4.78 -30.70 5.12
N THR A 208 5.44 -29.57 5.35
CA THR A 208 6.33 -28.93 4.37
C THR A 208 7.56 -29.76 3.98
N THR A 209 7.82 -30.89 4.65
CA THR A 209 8.85 -31.86 4.22
C THR A 209 8.38 -32.82 3.13
N GLN A 210 7.10 -32.77 2.73
CA GLN A 210 6.53 -33.64 1.70
C GLN A 210 6.65 -32.99 0.32
N ALA A 211 7.33 -33.69 -0.60
CA ALA A 211 7.65 -33.19 -1.95
C ALA A 211 6.41 -32.86 -2.80
N GLN A 212 5.27 -33.52 -2.53
CA GLN A 212 3.98 -33.31 -3.16
C GLN A 212 2.89 -33.06 -2.10
N ILE A 213 1.80 -32.43 -2.52
CA ILE A 213 0.58 -32.35 -1.70
C ILE A 213 -0.18 -33.67 -1.86
N PRO A 214 -0.66 -34.28 -0.76
CA PRO A 214 -1.57 -35.43 -0.77
C PRO A 214 -2.67 -35.39 -1.84
N GLU A 215 -2.75 -36.47 -2.64
CA GLU A 215 -3.93 -36.80 -3.45
C GLU A 215 -5.12 -37.16 -2.54
N ILE A 216 -6.34 -36.80 -2.96
CA ILE A 216 -7.57 -37.19 -2.26
C ILE A 216 -7.88 -38.66 -2.61
N GLY A 217 -7.16 -39.57 -1.97
CA GLY A 217 -7.24 -41.01 -2.24
C GLY A 217 -6.07 -41.83 -1.69
N ASP A 218 -4.86 -41.26 -1.62
CA ASP A 218 -3.61 -42.03 -1.48
C ASP A 218 -3.06 -42.14 -0.05
N HIS A 219 -3.79 -41.64 0.95
CA HIS A 219 -3.29 -41.59 2.33
C HIS A 219 -4.19 -42.30 3.33
N GLY A 220 -3.54 -42.96 4.29
CA GLY A 220 -4.18 -43.53 5.47
C GLY A 220 -4.82 -42.47 6.37
N GLU A 221 -5.62 -42.96 7.31
CA GLU A 221 -6.59 -42.22 8.12
C GLU A 221 -6.08 -40.88 8.69
N GLY A 222 -6.86 -39.81 8.45
CA GLY A 222 -6.79 -38.58 9.24
C GLY A 222 -6.03 -37.38 8.66
N ARG A 223 -5.56 -37.38 7.40
CA ARG A 223 -4.98 -36.17 6.76
C ARG A 223 -5.95 -35.33 5.94
N SER A 224 -7.04 -35.94 5.49
CA SER A 224 -8.23 -35.27 4.95
C SER A 224 -9.40 -35.63 5.85
N VAL A 225 -10.13 -34.63 6.33
CA VAL A 225 -11.32 -34.79 7.16
C VAL A 225 -12.42 -33.88 6.62
N VAL A 226 -13.65 -34.38 6.50
CA VAL A 226 -14.84 -33.54 6.25
C VAL A 226 -15.84 -33.81 7.36
N ILE A 227 -16.26 -32.75 8.06
CA ILE A 227 -17.16 -32.83 9.21
C ILE A 227 -18.56 -32.45 8.74
N CYS A 228 -19.53 -33.37 8.85
CA CYS A 228 -20.86 -33.23 8.25
C CYS A 228 -21.97 -33.18 9.30
N THR A 229 -22.93 -32.23 9.18
CA THR A 229 -24.10 -32.16 10.08
C THR A 229 -25.27 -33.08 9.68
N GLN A 230 -25.12 -33.85 8.60
CA GLN A 230 -26.13 -34.75 8.04
C GLN A 230 -25.47 -36.03 7.51
N PRO A 231 -26.22 -37.17 7.43
CA PRO A 231 -25.74 -38.40 6.82
C PRO A 231 -25.20 -38.19 5.41
N THR A 232 -23.96 -38.60 5.16
CA THR A 232 -23.16 -38.23 3.99
C THR A 232 -22.43 -39.44 3.40
N ALA A 233 -22.49 -39.64 2.08
CA ALA A 233 -21.78 -40.75 1.44
C ALA A 233 -20.26 -40.69 1.63
N ALA A 234 -19.64 -41.86 1.78
CA ALA A 234 -18.23 -42.00 2.13
C ALA A 234 -17.31 -41.54 0.97
N VAL A 235 -16.47 -40.54 1.25
CA VAL A 235 -15.51 -39.99 0.28
C VAL A 235 -14.20 -40.78 0.32
N LYS A 236 -13.76 -41.30 -0.83
CA LYS A 236 -12.51 -42.07 -0.94
C LYS A 236 -11.31 -41.21 -0.48
N GLY A 237 -10.50 -41.73 0.45
CA GLY A 237 -9.31 -41.05 0.97
C GLY A 237 -9.57 -39.91 1.96
N THR A 238 -10.83 -39.68 2.35
CA THR A 238 -11.23 -38.60 3.26
C THR A 238 -12.03 -39.18 4.42
N ASN A 239 -11.67 -38.80 5.65
CA ASN A 239 -12.42 -39.20 6.84
C ASN A 239 -13.70 -38.36 6.96
N VAL A 240 -14.85 -38.92 6.60
CA VAL A 240 -16.16 -38.28 6.76
C VAL A 240 -16.63 -38.47 8.20
N VAL A 241 -16.78 -37.37 8.95
CA VAL A 241 -17.14 -37.37 10.37
C VAL A 241 -18.52 -36.76 10.56
N GLU A 242 -19.53 -37.62 10.73
CA GLU A 242 -20.91 -37.19 10.96
C GLU A 242 -21.12 -36.71 12.41
N VAL A 243 -21.79 -35.58 12.56
CA VAL A 243 -22.11 -34.94 13.85
C VAL A 243 -23.56 -34.43 13.86
N LYS A 244 -24.18 -34.28 15.03
CA LYS A 244 -25.64 -34.09 15.13
C LYS A 244 -26.13 -32.68 14.79
N ASN A 245 -25.24 -31.68 14.75
CA ASN A 245 -25.57 -30.27 14.57
C ASN A 245 -24.32 -29.39 14.36
N GLU A 246 -24.53 -28.17 13.88
CA GLU A 246 -23.53 -27.10 13.66
C GLU A 246 -22.64 -26.82 14.91
N ARG A 247 -23.21 -26.95 16.13
CA ARG A 247 -22.50 -26.79 17.40
C ARG A 247 -21.52 -27.94 17.68
N GLU A 248 -21.89 -29.19 17.37
CA GLU A 248 -20.97 -30.32 17.41
C GLU A 248 -19.90 -30.21 16.30
N LEU A 249 -20.26 -29.73 15.10
CA LEU A 249 -19.32 -29.49 13.99
C LEU A 249 -18.20 -28.53 14.38
N LEU A 250 -18.52 -27.38 14.98
CA LEU A 250 -17.51 -26.42 15.44
C LEU A 250 -16.55 -27.05 16.47
N ILE A 251 -17.08 -27.84 17.40
CA ILE A 251 -16.27 -28.52 18.43
C ILE A 251 -15.34 -29.56 17.79
N THR A 252 -15.83 -30.37 16.86
CA THR A 252 -15.02 -31.35 16.13
C THR A 252 -13.94 -30.66 15.27
N MET A 253 -14.26 -29.54 14.61
CA MET A 253 -13.28 -28.73 13.86
C MET A 253 -12.15 -28.25 14.77
N ARG A 254 -12.49 -27.72 15.95
CA ARG A 254 -11.52 -27.34 16.99
C ARG A 254 -10.70 -28.55 17.46
N GLN A 255 -11.32 -29.72 17.68
CA GLN A 255 -10.61 -30.92 18.12
C GLN A 255 -9.54 -31.34 17.11
N HIS A 256 -9.83 -31.33 15.81
CA HIS A 256 -8.82 -31.59 14.78
C HIS A 256 -7.71 -30.52 14.76
N ILE A 257 -8.03 -29.22 14.88
CA ILE A 257 -7.02 -28.16 15.00
C ILE A 257 -6.06 -28.41 16.18
N LEU A 258 -6.57 -28.88 17.32
CA LEU A 258 -5.75 -29.20 18.49
C LEU A 258 -4.99 -30.53 18.36
N GLN A 259 -5.55 -31.52 17.66
CA GLN A 259 -4.95 -32.84 17.45
C GLN A 259 -3.79 -32.83 16.43
N HIS A 260 -3.97 -32.11 15.31
CA HIS A 260 -2.97 -32.04 14.23
C HIS A 260 -1.97 -30.88 14.41
N ASP A 261 -2.26 -29.94 15.32
CA ASP A 261 -1.41 -28.82 15.74
C ASP A 261 -0.73 -28.04 14.59
N PRO A 262 -1.50 -27.44 13.65
CA PRO A 262 -0.96 -26.70 12.53
C PRO A 262 -0.28 -25.38 12.96
N ASP A 263 0.85 -25.06 12.32
CA ASP A 263 1.56 -23.80 12.47
C ASP A 263 0.94 -22.68 11.65
N ILE A 264 0.38 -23.05 10.49
CA ILE A 264 -0.26 -22.16 9.53
C ILE A 264 -1.64 -22.75 9.18
N MET A 265 -2.66 -21.91 9.25
CA MET A 265 -4.01 -22.17 8.77
C MET A 265 -4.23 -21.34 7.51
N THR A 266 -4.81 -21.93 6.48
CA THR A 266 -4.96 -21.33 5.15
C THR A 266 -6.30 -21.70 4.52
N GLY A 267 -6.64 -21.03 3.43
CA GLY A 267 -7.82 -21.26 2.61
C GLY A 267 -7.96 -20.13 1.60
N TYR A 268 -9.08 -20.06 0.89
CA TYR A 268 -9.24 -19.11 -0.21
C TYR A 268 -10.51 -18.26 -0.02
N ASN A 269 -10.36 -16.94 0.09
CA ASN A 269 -11.46 -16.03 0.45
C ASN A 269 -12.03 -16.27 1.87
N LEU A 270 -11.15 -16.59 2.82
CA LEU A 270 -11.44 -16.87 4.25
C LEU A 270 -12.30 -15.81 4.96
N THR A 271 -12.49 -14.63 4.37
CA THR A 271 -13.47 -13.63 4.84
C THR A 271 -14.91 -14.16 4.86
N PHE A 272 -15.29 -15.04 3.92
CA PHE A 272 -16.60 -15.68 3.89
C PHE A 272 -16.72 -16.71 5.02
N ASP A 273 -15.78 -17.66 5.07
CA ASP A 273 -15.69 -18.74 6.04
C ASP A 273 -15.67 -18.20 7.47
N ASN A 274 -14.78 -17.24 7.73
CA ASN A 274 -14.65 -16.61 9.04
C ASN A 274 -15.91 -15.85 9.45
N LYS A 275 -16.72 -15.33 8.52
CA LYS A 275 -17.99 -14.67 8.89
C LYS A 275 -19.04 -15.68 9.34
N PHE A 276 -19.11 -16.84 8.68
CA PHE A 276 -19.92 -17.96 9.17
C PHE A 276 -19.43 -18.44 10.54
N LEU A 277 -18.15 -18.82 10.66
CA LEU A 277 -17.55 -19.31 11.91
C LEU A 277 -17.74 -18.31 13.07
N MET A 278 -17.56 -17.02 12.82
CA MET A 278 -17.77 -15.94 13.80
C MET A 278 -19.20 -15.90 14.34
N LEU A 279 -20.20 -15.79 13.47
CA LEU A 279 -21.60 -15.66 13.89
C LEU A 279 -22.12 -16.94 14.55
N LYS A 280 -21.68 -18.13 14.09
CA LYS A 280 -22.09 -19.40 14.70
C LYS A 280 -21.41 -19.63 16.05
N ALA A 281 -20.11 -19.33 16.19
CA ALA A 281 -19.42 -19.41 17.47
C ALA A 281 -20.00 -18.43 18.50
N ALA A 282 -20.37 -17.21 18.08
CA ALA A 282 -21.01 -16.22 18.96
C ALA A 282 -22.40 -16.72 19.42
N LYS A 283 -23.26 -17.12 18.48
CA LYS A 283 -24.58 -17.70 18.77
C LYS A 283 -24.49 -18.85 19.78
N TYR A 284 -23.64 -19.84 19.54
CA TYR A 284 -23.57 -21.03 20.39
C TYR A 284 -22.87 -20.80 21.72
N LYS A 285 -22.02 -19.77 21.85
CA LYS A 285 -21.55 -19.26 23.13
C LYS A 285 -22.74 -18.71 23.94
N SER A 286 -23.51 -17.77 23.39
CA SER A 286 -24.66 -17.16 24.07
C SER A 286 -25.76 -18.16 24.43
N GLU A 287 -26.03 -19.15 23.57
CA GLU A 287 -26.95 -20.27 23.86
C GLU A 287 -26.46 -21.19 25.01
N TRP A 288 -25.16 -21.21 25.31
CA TRP A 288 -24.61 -21.98 26.43
C TRP A 288 -24.56 -21.15 27.72
N GLU A 289 -24.12 -19.88 27.63
CA GLU A 289 -24.04 -18.98 28.79
C GLU A 289 -25.43 -18.80 29.42
N SER A 290 -26.47 -18.55 28.61
CA SER A 290 -27.88 -18.46 29.04
C SER A 290 -28.45 -19.73 29.70
N ARG A 291 -27.92 -20.93 29.37
CA ARG A 291 -28.37 -22.21 29.96
C ARG A 291 -27.55 -22.67 31.17
N SER A 292 -26.32 -22.15 31.32
CA SER A 292 -25.35 -22.59 32.33
C SER A 292 -25.39 -21.82 33.66
N GLY A 293 -26.12 -20.71 33.73
CA GLY A 293 -26.41 -19.97 34.96
C GLY A 293 -25.28 -19.09 35.50
N ALA A 294 -24.03 -19.54 35.52
CA ALA A 294 -22.89 -18.69 35.89
C ALA A 294 -21.49 -19.21 35.46
N ALA A 295 -20.79 -18.38 34.68
CA ALA A 295 -19.40 -17.97 34.92
C ALA A 295 -18.34 -19.04 35.31
N ARG A 296 -18.12 -20.09 34.49
CA ARG A 296 -16.76 -20.61 34.22
C ARG A 296 -16.68 -21.44 32.94
N MET A 297 -15.90 -20.95 31.98
CA MET A 297 -15.65 -21.61 30.69
C MET A 297 -14.53 -22.67 30.82
N THR A 298 -14.71 -23.65 31.71
CA THR A 298 -13.67 -24.65 32.04
C THR A 298 -13.86 -26.01 31.36
N ASP A 299 -15.06 -26.31 30.86
CA ASP A 299 -15.37 -27.60 30.23
C ASP A 299 -15.64 -27.49 28.73
N LYS A 300 -14.58 -27.77 27.94
CA LYS A 300 -14.59 -28.37 26.59
C LYS A 300 -15.32 -27.64 25.44
N PHE A 301 -16.15 -26.65 25.72
CA PHE A 301 -17.23 -26.22 24.83
C PHE A 301 -16.90 -25.03 23.91
N SER A 302 -15.94 -24.18 24.27
CA SER A 302 -15.58 -23.00 23.47
C SER A 302 -14.90 -23.38 22.16
N PHE A 303 -15.49 -22.97 21.03
CA PHE A 303 -14.84 -22.99 19.71
C PHE A 303 -13.61 -22.08 19.68
N TYR A 304 -13.65 -20.97 20.41
CA TYR A 304 -12.60 -19.96 20.43
C TYR A 304 -11.28 -20.51 21.00
N ASP A 305 -11.29 -21.60 21.77
CA ASP A 305 -10.10 -22.18 22.42
C ASP A 305 -9.27 -23.05 21.45
N ALA A 306 -9.12 -22.63 20.19
CA ALA A 306 -8.37 -23.30 19.12
C ALA A 306 -6.88 -22.88 19.04
N GLY A 307 -6.50 -21.84 19.79
CA GLY A 307 -5.12 -21.39 19.92
C GLY A 307 -4.21 -22.38 20.63
N ARG A 308 -2.89 -22.14 20.57
CA ARG A 308 -1.90 -22.90 21.34
C ARG A 308 -1.84 -22.51 22.83
N PHE A 309 -2.52 -21.44 23.24
CA PHE A 309 -2.60 -20.97 24.62
C PHE A 309 -4.02 -21.22 25.18
N PRO A 310 -4.25 -22.24 26.02
CA PRO A 310 -5.60 -22.61 26.48
C PRO A 310 -6.36 -21.49 27.21
N HIS A 311 -5.63 -20.55 27.81
CA HIS A 311 -6.19 -19.40 28.54
C HIS A 311 -6.43 -18.16 27.66
N ILE A 312 -6.21 -18.25 26.35
CA ILE A 312 -6.40 -17.14 25.41
C ILE A 312 -7.33 -17.59 24.28
N ALA A 313 -8.61 -17.23 24.41
CA ALA A 313 -9.58 -17.37 23.34
C ALA A 313 -9.09 -16.68 22.06
N SER A 314 -9.19 -17.39 20.93
CA SER A 314 -9.13 -16.78 19.60
C SER A 314 -10.31 -15.83 19.41
N TYR A 315 -10.20 -14.91 18.47
CA TYR A 315 -11.25 -13.94 18.18
C TYR A 315 -11.31 -13.65 16.68
N PHE A 316 -12.42 -13.08 16.22
CA PHE A 316 -12.57 -12.58 14.86
C PHE A 316 -12.43 -11.06 14.85
N GLN A 317 -11.77 -10.52 13.82
CA GLN A 317 -11.64 -9.09 13.61
C GLN A 317 -12.23 -8.71 12.26
N GLU A 318 -13.38 -8.03 12.30
CA GLU A 318 -13.92 -7.32 11.14
C GLU A 318 -13.07 -6.08 10.84
N SER A 319 -12.79 -5.84 9.56
CA SER A 319 -11.97 -4.73 9.10
C SER A 319 -12.22 -4.44 7.64
N GLN A 320 -12.30 -3.15 7.26
CA GLN A 320 -12.35 -2.73 5.87
C GLN A 320 -10.97 -2.23 5.44
N ILE A 321 -10.39 -2.83 4.40
CA ILE A 321 -9.10 -2.44 3.85
C ILE A 321 -9.34 -1.59 2.61
N THR A 322 -8.99 -0.31 2.67
CA THR A 322 -8.93 0.58 1.51
C THR A 322 -7.48 0.81 1.10
N ASN A 323 -7.12 0.47 -0.14
CA ASN A 323 -5.88 0.93 -0.75
C ASN A 323 -5.98 1.03 -2.28
N ALA A 324 -5.11 1.83 -2.89
CA ALA A 324 -5.14 2.11 -4.33
C ALA A 324 -4.72 0.92 -5.23
N ALA A 325 -4.24 -0.19 -4.67
CA ALA A 325 -3.72 -1.34 -5.43
C ALA A 325 -4.66 -2.55 -5.43
N MET A 326 -5.46 -2.72 -4.37
CA MET A 326 -6.40 -3.85 -4.17
C MET A 326 -7.86 -3.38 -4.07
N GLY A 327 -8.11 -2.06 -4.00
CA GLY A 327 -9.44 -1.47 -3.89
C GLY A 327 -9.92 -1.35 -2.44
N CYS A 328 -11.25 -1.31 -2.27
CA CYS A 328 -11.91 -1.53 -0.98
C CYS A 328 -12.29 -3.00 -0.86
N ASN A 329 -11.92 -3.65 0.25
CA ASN A 329 -12.31 -5.02 0.56
C ASN A 329 -12.69 -5.08 2.05
N ASP A 330 -13.88 -5.58 2.36
CA ASP A 330 -14.23 -6.00 3.71
C ASP A 330 -13.51 -7.33 4.03
N ARG A 331 -13.15 -7.55 5.28
CA ARG A 331 -12.39 -8.73 5.74
C ARG A 331 -12.77 -9.11 7.17
N VAL A 332 -13.08 -10.39 7.35
CA VAL A 332 -13.18 -11.04 8.67
C VAL A 332 -11.93 -11.91 8.87
N LEU A 333 -11.09 -11.54 9.84
CA LEU A 333 -9.85 -12.25 10.15
C LEU A 333 -10.00 -13.04 11.45
N TRP A 334 -9.93 -14.37 11.39
CA TRP A 334 -9.75 -15.20 12.58
C TRP A 334 -8.32 -15.06 13.11
N THR A 335 -8.16 -14.66 14.38
CA THR A 335 -6.86 -14.53 15.05
C THR A 335 -6.71 -15.65 16.06
N VAL A 336 -5.86 -16.64 15.74
CA VAL A 336 -5.69 -17.87 16.52
C VAL A 336 -4.33 -17.88 17.22
N SER A 337 -4.30 -17.52 18.50
CA SER A 337 -3.08 -17.29 19.30
C SER A 337 -2.05 -18.42 19.17
N GLY A 338 -0.87 -18.12 18.62
CA GLY A 338 0.21 -19.09 18.40
C GLY A 338 0.15 -19.89 17.08
N ARG A 339 -0.84 -19.63 16.22
CA ARG A 339 -0.95 -20.12 14.84
C ARG A 339 -1.01 -18.93 13.88
N ALA A 340 -0.48 -19.08 12.67
CA ALA A 340 -0.63 -18.06 11.63
C ALA A 340 -1.87 -18.32 10.77
N VAL A 341 -2.53 -17.29 10.27
CA VAL A 341 -3.66 -17.41 9.33
C VAL A 341 -3.34 -16.66 8.04
N ILE A 342 -3.45 -17.32 6.88
CA ILE A 342 -3.10 -16.76 5.56
C ILE A 342 -4.26 -17.02 4.59
N ASP A 343 -4.96 -15.97 4.16
CA ASP A 343 -5.94 -16.04 3.06
C ASP A 343 -5.20 -15.95 1.72
N LEU A 344 -5.31 -17.01 0.91
CA LEU A 344 -4.64 -17.12 -0.38
C LEU A 344 -5.23 -16.17 -1.44
N MET A 345 -6.51 -15.78 -1.34
CA MET A 345 -7.06 -14.75 -2.22
C MET A 345 -6.49 -13.37 -1.88
N MET A 346 -6.25 -13.07 -0.60
CA MET A 346 -5.57 -11.83 -0.20
C MET A 346 -4.10 -11.83 -0.65
N TYR A 347 -3.39 -12.95 -0.48
CA TYR A 347 -2.03 -13.12 -0.98
C TYR A 347 -1.97 -12.95 -2.52
N ALA A 348 -2.92 -13.54 -3.25
CA ALA A 348 -2.99 -13.42 -4.70
C ALA A 348 -3.27 -11.97 -5.15
N LYS A 349 -4.24 -11.28 -4.53
CA LYS A 349 -4.54 -9.86 -4.81
C LYS A 349 -3.33 -8.95 -4.53
N ALA A 350 -2.51 -9.27 -3.53
CA ALA A 350 -1.33 -8.47 -3.16
C ALA A 350 -0.14 -8.64 -4.12
N ASN A 351 -0.01 -9.80 -4.77
CA ASN A 351 1.16 -10.19 -5.58
C ASN A 351 0.89 -10.25 -7.09
N PHE A 352 -0.31 -10.63 -7.53
CA PHE A 352 -0.63 -10.96 -8.92
C PHE A 352 -1.60 -9.97 -9.57
N THR A 353 -1.24 -8.68 -9.58
CA THR A 353 -2.13 -7.55 -9.95
C THR A 353 -2.75 -7.60 -11.37
N SER A 354 -2.24 -8.47 -12.26
CA SER A 354 -2.68 -8.57 -13.66
C SER A 354 -3.70 -9.69 -13.96
N MET A 355 -4.14 -10.46 -12.97
CA MET A 355 -4.96 -11.67 -13.22
C MET A 355 -6.36 -11.39 -13.83
N PRO A 356 -6.94 -12.32 -14.63
CA PRO A 356 -8.23 -12.14 -15.30
C PRO A 356 -9.38 -11.91 -14.32
N ASP A 357 -9.39 -12.63 -13.21
CA ASP A 357 -10.00 -12.31 -11.92
C ASP A 357 -9.27 -13.14 -10.84
N TYR A 358 -9.85 -13.32 -9.65
CA TYR A 358 -9.20 -14.00 -8.51
C TYR A 358 -10.10 -15.08 -7.91
N LYS A 359 -10.88 -15.81 -8.71
CA LYS A 359 -11.56 -17.05 -8.25
C LYS A 359 -10.55 -18.19 -8.09
N LEU A 360 -10.80 -19.14 -7.17
CA LEU A 360 -9.91 -20.29 -6.95
C LEU A 360 -9.64 -21.05 -8.26
N ASN A 361 -10.69 -21.49 -8.97
CA ASN A 361 -10.56 -22.22 -10.24
C ASN A 361 -9.71 -21.48 -11.30
N THR A 362 -9.80 -20.14 -11.36
CA THR A 362 -8.99 -19.32 -12.27
C THR A 362 -7.53 -19.23 -11.82
N MET A 363 -7.27 -19.22 -10.52
CA MET A 363 -5.90 -19.23 -10.00
C MET A 363 -5.27 -20.63 -10.04
N SER A 364 -6.04 -21.70 -9.91
CA SER A 364 -5.53 -23.07 -10.01
C SER A 364 -5.20 -23.44 -11.47
N ASP A 365 -6.12 -23.20 -12.40
CA ASP A 365 -5.92 -23.36 -13.85
C ASP A 365 -4.65 -22.62 -14.33
N MET A 366 -4.50 -21.35 -13.97
CA MET A 366 -3.39 -20.53 -14.46
C MET A 366 -2.00 -20.84 -13.86
N PHE A 367 -1.90 -21.51 -12.71
CA PHE A 367 -0.63 -21.70 -11.99
C PHE A 367 -0.25 -23.17 -11.73
N ILE A 368 -1.22 -24.05 -11.50
CA ILE A 368 -0.99 -25.48 -11.27
C ILE A 368 -1.64 -26.38 -12.34
N HIS A 369 -2.42 -25.80 -13.26
CA HIS A 369 -3.11 -26.51 -14.34
C HIS A 369 -4.08 -27.59 -13.84
N GLU A 370 -4.68 -27.35 -12.67
CA GLU A 370 -5.71 -28.19 -12.06
C GLU A 370 -7.01 -27.38 -11.94
N HIS A 371 -8.13 -28.03 -12.26
CA HIS A 371 -9.45 -27.43 -12.20
C HIS A 371 -10.18 -27.80 -10.90
N LYS A 372 -11.06 -26.92 -10.45
CA LYS A 372 -12.09 -27.25 -9.46
C LYS A 372 -13.14 -28.16 -10.10
N GLU A 373 -13.68 -29.14 -9.38
CA GLU A 373 -14.76 -29.99 -9.92
C GLU A 373 -16.07 -29.20 -10.06
N ASP A 374 -16.80 -29.44 -11.16
CA ASP A 374 -18.00 -28.69 -11.53
C ASP A 374 -19.26 -29.25 -10.86
N ILE A 375 -19.50 -28.90 -9.58
CA ILE A 375 -20.84 -28.96 -9.00
C ILE A 375 -21.62 -27.68 -9.34
N VAL A 376 -22.89 -27.80 -9.72
CA VAL A 376 -23.72 -26.62 -9.95
C VAL A 376 -24.09 -26.02 -8.60
N PHE A 377 -23.85 -24.72 -8.42
CA PHE A 377 -24.05 -24.00 -7.15
C PHE A 377 -25.42 -24.26 -6.46
N GLY A 378 -26.50 -24.44 -7.23
CA GLY A 378 -27.82 -24.80 -6.69
C GLY A 378 -27.92 -26.22 -6.11
N GLN A 379 -27.12 -27.17 -6.61
CA GLN A 379 -27.10 -28.56 -6.11
C GLN A 379 -26.52 -28.67 -4.70
N ILE A 380 -25.62 -27.75 -4.31
CA ILE A 380 -25.11 -27.66 -2.93
C ILE A 380 -26.30 -27.45 -1.96
N PHE A 381 -27.14 -26.45 -2.27
CA PHE A 381 -28.34 -26.17 -1.48
C PHE A 381 -29.39 -27.28 -1.62
N GLU A 382 -29.50 -27.94 -2.78
CA GLU A 382 -30.38 -29.10 -2.95
C GLU A 382 -29.95 -30.27 -2.06
N GLY A 383 -28.64 -30.55 -1.97
CA GLY A 383 -28.07 -31.64 -1.16
C GLY A 383 -28.26 -31.46 0.34
N PHE A 384 -28.23 -30.23 0.84
CA PHE A 384 -28.39 -29.94 2.27
C PHE A 384 -29.83 -29.65 2.71
N ASN A 385 -30.69 -29.15 1.82
CA ASN A 385 -32.09 -28.86 2.16
C ASN A 385 -33.04 -30.05 1.91
N ASN A 386 -32.58 -31.14 1.27
CA ASN A 386 -33.36 -32.37 1.08
C ASN A 386 -32.69 -33.57 1.76
N ALA A 387 -33.38 -34.21 2.71
CA ALA A 387 -32.83 -35.30 3.51
C ALA A 387 -32.32 -36.49 2.66
N ASP A 388 -33.04 -36.86 1.60
CA ASP A 388 -32.78 -38.04 0.78
C ASP A 388 -31.51 -37.94 -0.11
N LYS A 389 -30.87 -36.78 -0.20
CA LYS A 389 -29.71 -36.50 -1.06
C LYS A 389 -28.37 -36.99 -0.48
N TYR A 390 -28.33 -38.24 0.01
CA TYR A 390 -27.17 -38.85 0.67
C TYR A 390 -25.90 -38.87 -0.19
N ASP A 391 -26.01 -39.35 -1.43
CA ASP A 391 -24.86 -39.47 -2.36
C ASP A 391 -24.34 -38.09 -2.80
N LEU A 392 -25.25 -37.18 -3.14
CA LEU A 392 -24.93 -35.79 -3.50
C LEU A 392 -24.20 -35.05 -2.35
N ARG A 393 -24.49 -35.36 -1.07
CA ARG A 393 -23.71 -34.82 0.05
C ARG A 393 -22.28 -35.39 0.10
N GLY A 394 -22.04 -36.60 -0.39
CA GLY A 394 -20.70 -37.14 -0.59
C GLY A 394 -19.96 -36.45 -1.75
N GLU A 395 -20.66 -36.15 -2.84
CA GLU A 395 -20.14 -35.34 -3.95
C GLU A 395 -19.73 -33.93 -3.47
N ILE A 396 -20.59 -33.24 -2.71
CA ILE A 396 -20.25 -31.94 -2.09
C ILE A 396 -19.06 -32.06 -1.12
N ALA A 397 -18.99 -33.13 -0.33
CA ALA A 397 -17.88 -33.36 0.61
C ALA A 397 -16.54 -33.58 -0.10
N TYR A 398 -16.53 -34.31 -1.23
CA TYR A 398 -15.35 -34.51 -2.06
C TYR A 398 -14.92 -33.20 -2.72
N TYR A 399 -15.85 -32.45 -3.30
CA TYR A 399 -15.65 -31.12 -3.86
C TYR A 399 -15.04 -30.11 -2.85
N CYS A 400 -15.56 -30.06 -1.63
CA CYS A 400 -15.01 -29.22 -0.54
C CYS A 400 -13.58 -29.67 -0.15
N ALA A 401 -13.30 -30.97 -0.12
CA ALA A 401 -11.95 -31.48 0.12
C ALA A 401 -10.96 -31.16 -1.02
N ILE A 402 -11.42 -31.13 -2.28
CA ILE A 402 -10.64 -30.68 -3.43
C ILE A 402 -10.29 -29.19 -3.32
N ASP A 403 -11.22 -28.31 -2.91
CA ASP A 403 -10.92 -26.89 -2.68
C ASP A 403 -9.85 -26.67 -1.61
N GLY A 404 -9.96 -27.39 -0.48
CA GLY A 404 -8.93 -27.40 0.56
C GLY A 404 -7.56 -27.87 0.05
N ARG A 405 -7.53 -28.85 -0.86
CA ARG A 405 -6.29 -29.35 -1.49
C ARG A 405 -5.69 -28.33 -2.47
N LEU A 406 -6.51 -27.74 -3.35
CA LEU A 406 -6.09 -26.70 -4.31
C LEU A 406 -5.47 -25.51 -3.58
N CYS A 407 -5.99 -25.15 -2.41
CA CYS A 407 -5.37 -24.15 -1.52
C CYS A 407 -3.93 -24.54 -1.12
N LEU A 408 -3.68 -25.79 -0.75
CA LEU A 408 -2.35 -26.26 -0.36
C LEU A 408 -1.38 -26.35 -1.55
N GLN A 409 -1.87 -26.72 -2.73
CA GLN A 409 -1.07 -26.71 -3.97
C GLN A 409 -0.65 -25.30 -4.36
N LEU A 410 -1.56 -24.32 -4.30
CA LEU A 410 -1.22 -22.90 -4.50
C LEU A 410 -0.29 -22.34 -3.42
N MET A 411 -0.49 -22.73 -2.15
CA MET A 411 0.42 -22.39 -1.03
C MET A 411 1.85 -22.92 -1.26
N LYS A 412 2.02 -24.13 -1.80
CA LYS A 412 3.35 -24.67 -2.18
C LYS A 412 3.91 -23.96 -3.41
N HIS A 413 3.16 -23.94 -4.51
CA HIS A 413 3.61 -23.41 -5.81
C HIS A 413 4.07 -21.94 -5.70
N TRP A 414 3.28 -21.07 -5.06
CA TRP A 414 3.68 -19.68 -4.80
C TRP A 414 4.71 -19.52 -3.67
N SER A 415 4.96 -20.59 -2.89
CA SER A 415 5.70 -20.58 -1.62
C SER A 415 5.26 -19.44 -0.70
N ALA A 416 3.94 -19.25 -0.58
CA ALA A 416 3.35 -18.07 0.03
C ALA A 416 3.71 -17.92 1.53
N HIS A 417 3.84 -19.03 2.24
CA HIS A 417 4.32 -19.07 3.62
C HIS A 417 5.77 -18.56 3.75
N VAL A 418 6.69 -18.99 2.87
CA VAL A 418 8.07 -18.50 2.84
C VAL A 418 8.12 -17.02 2.46
N SER A 419 7.33 -16.61 1.47
CA SER A 419 7.22 -15.20 1.06
C SER A 419 6.80 -14.29 2.23
N CYS A 420 5.80 -14.72 3.01
CA CYS A 420 5.38 -14.01 4.22
C CYS A 420 6.48 -13.98 5.31
N MET A 421 7.26 -15.05 5.48
CA MET A 421 8.39 -15.10 6.43
C MET A 421 9.54 -14.18 6.01
N GLU A 422 9.91 -14.17 4.73
CA GLU A 422 10.97 -13.32 4.19
C GLU A 422 10.62 -11.82 4.27
N GLU A 423 9.36 -11.46 4.04
CA GLU A 423 8.85 -10.11 4.33
C GLU A 423 8.87 -9.79 5.84
N ALA A 424 8.45 -10.73 6.71
CA ALA A 424 8.40 -10.53 8.15
C ALA A 424 9.78 -10.27 8.79
N ALA A 425 10.79 -11.02 8.33
CA ALA A 425 12.16 -10.89 8.77
C ALA A 425 12.80 -9.55 8.37
N VAL A 426 12.34 -8.93 7.28
CA VAL A 426 12.75 -7.56 6.91
C VAL A 426 11.92 -6.50 7.66
N ALA A 427 10.60 -6.70 7.77
CA ALA A 427 9.68 -5.77 8.42
C ALA A 427 9.79 -5.71 9.96
N CYS A 428 10.49 -6.66 10.59
CA CYS A 428 10.50 -6.85 12.06
C CYS A 428 9.08 -7.06 12.64
N MET A 429 8.30 -7.93 12.01
CA MET A 429 6.89 -8.23 12.36
C MET A 429 6.67 -9.75 12.48
N ASN A 430 5.48 -10.18 12.95
CA ASN A 430 5.05 -11.58 12.83
C ASN A 430 4.65 -11.89 11.38
N TYR A 431 4.98 -13.05 10.81
CA TYR A 431 4.60 -13.36 9.41
C TYR A 431 3.08 -13.49 9.20
N ALA A 432 2.30 -13.77 10.25
CA ALA A 432 0.83 -13.71 10.21
C ALA A 432 0.29 -12.27 10.01
N ASP A 433 1.03 -11.23 10.43
CA ASP A 433 0.64 -9.83 10.18
C ASP A 433 0.97 -9.41 8.72
N ILE A 434 1.76 -10.16 7.96
CA ILE A 434 2.27 -9.72 6.65
C ILE A 434 1.22 -9.79 5.53
N SER A 435 0.36 -10.81 5.54
CA SER A 435 -0.79 -10.91 4.62
C SER A 435 -1.91 -9.92 4.98
N THR A 436 -1.93 -9.44 6.22
CA THR A 436 -3.05 -8.67 6.80
C THR A 436 -2.77 -7.18 6.98
N THR A 437 -1.53 -6.71 6.83
CA THR A 437 -1.12 -5.31 7.02
C THR A 437 -0.67 -4.60 5.74
N GLY A 438 -0.91 -3.29 5.67
CA GLY A 438 -0.50 -2.44 4.54
C GLY A 438 1.03 -2.22 4.48
N ARG A 439 1.54 -1.86 3.30
CA ARG A 439 3.00 -1.73 3.06
C ARG A 439 3.69 -0.67 3.94
N GLN A 440 3.00 0.39 4.38
CA GLN A 440 3.62 1.46 5.17
C GLN A 440 4.08 0.99 6.57
N ILE A 441 3.26 0.25 7.32
CA ILE A 441 3.65 -0.22 8.67
C ILE A 441 4.83 -1.18 8.64
N LYS A 442 4.95 -2.01 7.58
CA LYS A 442 6.11 -2.88 7.36
C LYS A 442 7.41 -2.07 7.26
N VAL A 443 7.39 -0.94 6.54
CA VAL A 443 8.53 -0.03 6.37
C VAL A 443 8.83 0.75 7.64
N VAL A 444 7.81 1.27 8.34
CA VAL A 444 8.02 1.98 9.62
C VAL A 444 8.61 1.06 10.67
N SER A 445 8.13 -0.19 10.77
CA SER A 445 8.64 -1.18 11.72
C SER A 445 10.08 -1.60 11.40
N MET A 446 10.44 -1.75 10.11
CA MET A 446 11.83 -1.96 9.68
C MET A 446 12.72 -0.79 10.13
N ILE A 447 12.33 0.46 9.82
CA ILE A 447 13.10 1.66 10.16
C ILE A 447 13.24 1.82 11.68
N GLN A 448 12.18 1.56 12.46
CA GLN A 448 12.22 1.59 13.92
C GLN A 448 13.18 0.54 14.50
N GLY A 449 13.27 -0.64 13.89
CA GLY A 449 14.26 -1.66 14.22
C GLY A 449 15.70 -1.21 13.91
N ASP A 450 15.94 -0.70 12.71
CA ASP A 450 17.28 -0.27 12.26
C ASP A 450 17.82 1.00 12.97
N ILE A 451 16.96 1.80 13.63
CA ILE A 451 17.39 2.99 14.42
C ILE A 451 17.40 2.77 15.94
N TYR A 452 16.96 1.61 16.42
CA TYR A 452 16.79 1.35 17.85
C TYR A 452 18.09 1.61 18.64
N GLY A 453 17.96 2.25 19.80
CA GLY A 453 19.09 2.54 20.69
C GLY A 453 19.92 3.78 20.32
N GLU A 454 19.94 4.22 19.06
CA GLU A 454 20.62 5.47 18.63
C GLU A 454 19.62 6.64 18.49
N TRP A 455 18.48 6.43 17.82
CA TRP A 455 17.48 7.46 17.53
C TRP A 455 16.13 7.19 18.22
N VAL A 456 15.23 8.18 18.17
CA VAL A 456 13.80 8.05 18.51
C VAL A 456 12.95 8.42 17.30
N PHE A 457 11.96 7.60 16.95
CA PHE A 457 11.02 7.89 15.88
C PHE A 457 9.97 8.92 16.35
N ASN A 458 10.21 10.20 16.05
CA ASN A 458 9.26 11.27 16.33
C ASN A 458 8.17 11.40 15.24
N THR A 459 7.06 12.05 15.60
CA THR A 459 5.97 12.37 14.69
C THR A 459 6.47 13.14 13.45
N PRO A 460 6.09 12.74 12.22
CA PRO A 460 6.32 13.55 11.02
C PRO A 460 5.57 14.89 11.10
N PRO A 461 6.04 15.95 10.40
CA PRO A 461 5.23 17.14 10.21
C PRO A 461 4.00 16.82 9.32
N PRO A 462 2.91 17.61 9.41
CA PRO A 462 1.84 17.57 8.43
C PRO A 462 2.39 17.76 7.00
N ALA A 463 1.85 17.02 6.04
CA ALA A 463 2.24 17.17 4.64
C ALA A 463 1.76 18.52 4.10
N ALA A 464 2.67 19.30 3.50
CA ALA A 464 2.30 20.55 2.83
C ALA A 464 1.32 20.27 1.68
N ALA A 465 0.38 21.20 1.45
CA ALA A 465 -0.69 21.04 0.47
C ALA A 465 -0.16 21.14 -0.98
N GLY A 466 0.36 20.03 -1.52
CA GLY A 466 0.83 19.93 -2.89
C GLY A 466 1.38 18.55 -3.26
N GLY A 467 1.44 18.27 -4.56
CA GLY A 467 2.20 17.15 -5.10
C GLY A 467 3.65 17.54 -5.40
N TYR A 468 4.50 16.55 -5.68
CA TYR A 468 5.86 16.76 -6.21
C TYR A 468 5.95 16.23 -7.65
N GLN A 469 6.93 16.72 -8.42
CA GLN A 469 7.16 16.22 -9.78
C GLN A 469 7.77 14.81 -9.72
N GLY A 470 7.04 13.82 -10.25
CA GLY A 470 7.48 12.43 -10.33
C GLY A 470 8.59 12.18 -11.36
N ALA A 471 8.74 10.92 -11.79
CA ALA A 471 9.62 10.57 -12.91
C ALA A 471 9.19 11.26 -14.21
N THR A 472 10.17 11.61 -15.05
CA THR A 472 9.90 11.92 -16.46
C THR A 472 9.82 10.62 -17.26
N VAL A 473 8.88 10.56 -18.19
CA VAL A 473 8.86 9.55 -19.25
C VAL A 473 9.26 10.24 -20.54
N ILE A 474 10.36 9.82 -21.13
CA ILE A 474 10.93 10.40 -22.36
C ILE A 474 9.92 10.27 -23.51
N GLU A 475 9.85 11.25 -24.41
CA GLU A 475 9.01 11.15 -25.60
C GLU A 475 9.58 10.07 -26.53
N PRO A 476 8.81 9.03 -26.89
CA PRO A 476 9.34 7.97 -27.73
C PRO A 476 9.34 8.36 -29.20
N THR A 477 10.40 8.00 -29.92
CA THR A 477 10.35 7.91 -31.37
C THR A 477 9.43 6.74 -31.72
N THR A 478 8.19 7.03 -32.13
CA THR A 478 7.23 5.97 -32.46
C THR A 478 7.56 5.30 -33.79
N GLY A 479 7.61 3.97 -33.81
CA GLY A 479 7.98 3.19 -35.00
C GLY A 479 7.89 1.68 -34.78
N PHE A 480 8.00 0.94 -35.88
CA PHE A 480 8.37 -0.47 -35.87
C PHE A 480 9.86 -0.57 -36.23
N TYR A 481 10.61 -1.27 -35.38
CA TYR A 481 12.06 -1.43 -35.39
C TYR A 481 12.33 -2.91 -35.64
N GLY A 482 12.40 -3.28 -36.92
CA GLY A 482 12.44 -4.68 -37.37
C GLY A 482 13.35 -4.91 -38.58
N GLY A 483 13.99 -3.87 -39.10
CA GLY A 483 15.08 -4.00 -40.06
C GLY A 483 16.33 -4.61 -39.42
N PRO A 484 17.28 -5.13 -40.21
CA PRO A 484 18.47 -5.83 -39.73
C PRO A 484 19.44 -4.95 -38.92
N THR A 485 19.24 -3.63 -38.91
CA THR A 485 20.01 -2.65 -38.13
C THR A 485 19.33 -2.21 -36.82
N ASP A 486 18.05 -2.53 -36.65
CA ASP A 486 17.14 -1.87 -35.71
C ASP A 486 17.20 -2.47 -34.29
N GLN A 487 18.35 -2.98 -33.88
CA GLN A 487 18.56 -3.53 -32.54
C GLN A 487 18.52 -2.40 -31.50
N VAL A 488 17.43 -2.32 -30.74
CA VAL A 488 17.27 -1.31 -29.67
C VAL A 488 17.83 -1.88 -28.36
N VAL A 489 18.96 -1.35 -27.90
CA VAL A 489 19.51 -1.64 -26.58
C VAL A 489 18.57 -1.11 -25.51
N LEU A 490 18.35 -1.90 -24.45
CA LEU A 490 17.70 -1.44 -23.23
C LEU A 490 18.72 -1.30 -22.10
N LEU A 491 19.05 -0.05 -21.76
CA LEU A 491 19.85 0.30 -20.59
C LEU A 491 18.90 0.55 -19.40
N ASP A 492 19.15 -0.07 -18.25
CA ASP A 492 18.31 0.02 -17.03
C ASP A 492 19.16 0.28 -15.77
N PHE A 493 18.73 1.22 -14.94
CA PHE A 493 19.46 1.57 -13.71
C PHE A 493 19.20 0.58 -12.58
N ALA A 494 20.25 -0.13 -12.16
CA ALA A 494 20.17 -1.17 -11.13
C ALA A 494 19.72 -0.60 -9.76
N SER A 495 18.41 -0.63 -9.51
CA SER A 495 17.76 -0.09 -8.30
C SER A 495 17.91 1.44 -8.15
N LEU A 496 17.58 2.19 -9.21
CA LEU A 496 17.73 3.65 -9.33
C LEU A 496 17.46 4.45 -8.03
N TYR A 497 16.21 4.51 -7.55
CA TYR A 497 15.85 5.38 -6.42
C TYR A 497 16.60 5.04 -5.12
N PRO A 498 16.69 3.78 -4.66
CA PRO A 498 17.59 3.40 -3.57
C PRO A 498 19.03 3.93 -3.70
N ASN A 499 19.62 3.86 -4.89
CA ASN A 499 21.01 4.26 -5.09
C ASN A 499 21.20 5.79 -5.22
N LEU A 500 20.23 6.51 -5.76
CA LEU A 500 20.20 7.98 -5.67
C LEU A 500 20.02 8.47 -4.22
N MET A 501 19.15 7.80 -3.45
CA MET A 501 18.95 8.12 -2.03
C MET A 501 20.23 7.90 -1.21
N ARG A 502 21.01 6.85 -1.53
CA ARG A 502 22.35 6.61 -0.95
C ARG A 502 23.35 7.70 -1.35
N SER A 503 23.48 7.95 -2.65
CA SER A 503 24.46 8.90 -3.22
C SER A 503 24.27 10.33 -2.68
N HIS A 504 23.03 10.83 -2.68
CA HIS A 504 22.71 12.19 -2.23
C HIS A 504 22.31 12.25 -0.74
N GLY A 505 22.47 11.17 0.04
CA GLY A 505 22.18 11.14 1.49
C GLY A 505 20.71 11.35 1.88
N VAL A 506 19.76 11.18 0.96
CA VAL A 506 18.33 11.50 1.13
C VAL A 506 17.70 10.71 2.28
N CYS A 507 17.50 11.35 3.43
CA CYS A 507 17.07 10.68 4.66
C CYS A 507 16.33 11.62 5.63
N PRO A 508 15.27 11.15 6.34
CA PRO A 508 14.53 11.95 7.33
C PRO A 508 15.40 12.54 8.46
N SER A 509 16.41 11.79 8.93
CA SER A 509 17.37 12.23 9.97
C SER A 509 18.26 13.40 9.56
N ARG A 510 18.17 13.76 8.28
CA ARG A 510 19.01 14.71 7.60
C ARG A 510 18.20 15.80 6.91
N TYR A 511 16.88 15.77 7.00
CA TYR A 511 16.04 16.79 6.38
C TYR A 511 16.12 18.10 7.18
N VAL A 512 16.61 19.18 6.56
CA VAL A 512 16.58 20.52 7.16
C VAL A 512 15.28 21.18 6.72
N ARG A 513 14.41 21.45 7.69
CA ARG A 513 13.07 22.02 7.48
C ARG A 513 13.14 23.54 7.46
N ASP A 514 12.33 24.19 6.62
CA ASP A 514 12.25 25.67 6.62
C ASP A 514 11.59 26.26 7.87
N SER A 515 10.89 25.44 8.67
CA SER A 515 10.39 25.80 10.02
C SER A 515 11.39 25.49 11.15
N MET A 516 12.68 25.43 10.83
CA MET A 516 13.77 25.37 11.80
C MET A 516 14.11 26.79 12.26
N PRO A 517 14.27 27.07 13.58
CA PRO A 517 14.65 28.41 14.02
C PRO A 517 15.97 28.86 13.40
N ASP A 518 16.06 30.13 13.01
CA ASP A 518 17.24 30.70 12.36
C ASP A 518 18.49 30.54 13.25
N GLU A 519 18.36 30.60 14.58
CA GLU A 519 19.45 30.28 15.52
C GLU A 519 19.98 28.84 15.39
N LEU A 520 19.12 27.86 15.10
CA LEU A 520 19.54 26.47 14.95
C LEU A 520 20.22 26.25 13.58
N ALA A 521 19.75 26.93 12.53
CA ALA A 521 20.39 26.96 11.22
C ALA A 521 21.75 27.68 11.26
N ALA A 522 21.85 28.81 11.97
CA ALA A 522 23.11 29.51 12.23
C ALA A 522 24.04 28.74 13.19
N SER A 523 23.52 27.80 13.99
CA SER A 523 24.31 26.87 14.84
C SER A 523 24.78 25.60 14.13
N VAL A 524 24.84 25.64 12.80
CA VAL A 524 25.70 24.79 11.97
C VAL A 524 27.14 24.98 12.47
N GLU A 525 27.63 23.98 13.22
CA GLU A 525 28.96 24.03 13.83
C GLU A 525 30.04 23.83 12.76
N GLU A 526 31.27 24.28 13.08
CA GLU A 526 32.41 24.15 12.17
C GLU A 526 32.64 22.69 11.78
N GLY A 527 32.65 22.41 10.47
CA GLY A 527 32.61 21.04 9.93
C GLY A 527 31.22 20.53 9.54
N VAL A 528 30.30 21.41 9.13
CA VAL A 528 28.96 21.02 8.64
C VAL A 528 28.63 21.78 7.32
N GLU A 529 28.75 21.12 6.15
CA GLU A 529 28.85 21.72 4.76
C GLU A 529 27.55 22.37 4.19
N ILE A 530 27.55 22.99 2.99
CA ILE A 530 26.34 23.54 2.31
C ILE A 530 26.28 23.39 0.76
N VAL A 531 25.42 22.50 0.19
CA VAL A 531 25.21 22.24 -1.26
C VAL A 531 23.72 21.86 -1.63
N ARG A 532 22.78 22.82 -1.52
CA ARG A 532 21.30 22.66 -1.73
C ARG A 532 20.85 21.82 -2.96
N HIS A 533 19.67 21.19 -2.87
CA HIS A 533 18.99 20.55 -4.01
C HIS A 533 17.85 21.40 -4.62
N HIS A 534 17.93 21.75 -5.89
CA HIS A 534 16.90 22.49 -6.62
C HIS A 534 15.95 21.51 -7.34
N VAL A 535 14.70 21.39 -6.87
CA VAL A 535 13.79 20.28 -7.27
C VAL A 535 12.66 20.69 -8.22
N GLY A 536 12.70 21.93 -8.73
CA GLY A 536 11.74 22.52 -9.66
C GLY A 536 11.93 24.03 -9.76
N GLU A 537 11.01 24.73 -10.42
CA GLU A 537 10.99 26.20 -10.41
C GLU A 537 10.83 26.74 -8.99
N GLY A 538 11.78 27.55 -8.53
CA GLY A 538 11.79 28.18 -7.20
C GLY A 538 11.98 27.26 -5.99
N LYS A 539 11.68 25.95 -6.08
CA LYS A 539 11.72 25.05 -4.92
C LYS A 539 13.11 24.46 -4.65
N VAL A 540 13.58 24.65 -3.42
CA VAL A 540 14.88 24.19 -2.92
C VAL A 540 14.69 23.33 -1.67
N VAL A 541 15.34 22.16 -1.62
CA VAL A 541 15.34 21.25 -0.48
C VAL A 541 16.74 21.20 0.14
N LYS A 542 16.79 21.26 1.48
CA LYS A 542 18.02 21.32 2.28
C LYS A 542 18.20 19.99 3.05
N LEU A 543 19.39 19.40 2.99
CA LEU A 543 19.77 18.22 3.80
C LEU A 543 20.77 18.60 4.92
N ALA A 544 21.29 17.62 5.69
CA ALA A 544 22.42 17.69 6.66
C ALA A 544 23.77 17.34 5.98
N LYS A 545 24.96 17.54 6.57
CA LYS A 545 26.33 16.99 6.25
C LYS A 545 27.29 17.23 7.40
N PRO A 546 27.48 16.31 8.35
CA PRO A 546 28.73 16.29 9.11
C PRO A 546 29.93 16.11 8.18
N SER A 547 31.04 16.82 8.43
CA SER A 547 32.33 16.53 7.80
C SER A 547 32.95 15.23 8.31
N ASP A 548 32.46 14.72 9.44
CA ASP A 548 32.78 13.39 9.96
C ASP A 548 32.17 12.31 9.07
N LYS A 549 33.03 11.66 8.28
CA LYS A 549 32.67 10.54 7.39
C LYS A 549 32.19 9.29 8.13
N ALA A 550 32.28 9.23 9.47
CA ALA A 550 31.77 8.12 10.26
C ALA A 550 30.30 8.28 10.70
N ASP A 551 29.74 9.50 10.74
CA ASP A 551 28.30 9.69 11.00
C ASP A 551 27.50 9.67 9.70
N VAL A 552 26.54 8.74 9.64
CA VAL A 552 25.97 8.19 8.39
C VAL A 552 24.43 8.29 8.42
N PRO A 553 23.72 8.82 7.38
CA PRO A 553 22.26 8.80 7.31
C PRO A 553 21.72 7.38 7.44
N VAL A 554 20.73 7.23 8.31
CA VAL A 554 20.00 5.98 8.55
C VAL A 554 19.56 5.30 7.25
N PHE A 555 19.01 6.04 6.28
CA PHE A 555 18.52 5.46 5.03
C PHE A 555 19.67 4.92 4.18
N THR A 556 20.86 5.53 4.23
CA THR A 556 22.04 4.97 3.58
C THR A 556 22.49 3.68 4.28
N LYS A 557 22.44 3.58 5.62
CA LYS A 557 22.69 2.31 6.35
C LYS A 557 21.74 1.21 5.87
N ILE A 558 20.44 1.47 5.96
CA ILE A 558 19.36 0.51 5.66
C ILE A 558 19.42 0.05 4.20
N LEU A 559 19.55 0.98 3.25
CA LEU A 559 19.56 0.64 1.83
C LEU A 559 20.84 -0.08 1.41
N THR A 560 22.00 0.28 1.95
CA THR A 560 23.26 -0.47 1.75
C THR A 560 23.11 -1.91 2.25
N ARG A 561 22.72 -2.09 3.52
CA ARG A 561 22.44 -3.40 4.14
C ARG A 561 21.53 -4.28 3.28
N LEU A 562 20.34 -3.78 2.91
CA LEU A 562 19.34 -4.54 2.15
C LEU A 562 19.80 -4.84 0.71
N LEU A 563 20.49 -3.92 0.05
CA LEU A 563 21.03 -4.16 -1.30
C LEU A 563 22.13 -5.22 -1.29
N GLU A 564 22.93 -5.30 -0.24
CA GLU A 564 24.04 -6.25 -0.13
C GLU A 564 23.61 -7.63 0.37
N GLU A 565 22.65 -7.70 1.29
CA GLU A 565 21.87 -8.92 1.55
C GLU A 565 21.29 -9.46 0.24
N ARG A 566 20.65 -8.59 -0.56
CA ARG A 566 20.09 -8.97 -1.86
C ARG A 566 21.17 -9.35 -2.89
N LYS A 567 22.34 -8.71 -2.87
CA LYS A 567 23.51 -9.06 -3.70
C LYS A 567 24.04 -10.45 -3.33
N LYS A 568 24.11 -10.78 -2.04
CA LYS A 568 24.46 -12.11 -1.49
C LYS A 568 23.48 -13.18 -1.98
N VAL A 569 22.18 -12.95 -1.85
CA VAL A 569 21.12 -13.88 -2.26
C VAL A 569 21.04 -14.08 -3.77
N ARG A 570 21.02 -13.00 -4.58
CA ARG A 570 21.07 -13.10 -6.06
C ARG A 570 22.28 -13.89 -6.58
N LYS A 571 23.32 -14.05 -5.77
CA LYS A 571 24.53 -14.80 -6.11
C LYS A 571 24.45 -16.27 -5.70
N GLN A 572 23.77 -16.61 -4.60
CA GLN A 572 23.42 -18.01 -4.28
C GLN A 572 22.51 -18.60 -5.37
N MET A 573 21.56 -17.81 -5.89
CA MET A 573 20.71 -18.18 -7.03
C MET A 573 21.46 -18.48 -8.35
N LYS A 574 22.78 -18.21 -8.44
CA LYS A 574 23.61 -18.59 -9.61
C LYS A 574 24.25 -19.99 -9.47
N THR A 575 24.23 -20.58 -8.28
CA THR A 575 24.88 -21.87 -7.98
C THR A 575 23.90 -22.95 -7.52
N VAL A 576 22.70 -22.56 -7.08
CA VAL A 576 21.61 -23.48 -6.72
C VAL A 576 20.91 -23.97 -7.99
N THR A 577 20.76 -25.30 -8.11
CA THR A 577 20.05 -25.98 -9.20
C THR A 577 18.68 -26.52 -8.81
N ASP A 578 18.40 -26.68 -7.50
CA ASP A 578 17.11 -27.16 -7.02
C ASP A 578 16.00 -26.10 -7.23
N PRO A 579 14.86 -26.44 -7.86
CA PRO A 579 13.79 -25.48 -8.12
C PRO A 579 13.11 -24.94 -6.86
N ASP A 580 12.93 -25.74 -5.80
CA ASP A 580 12.23 -25.30 -4.58
C ASP A 580 13.17 -24.38 -3.75
N GLU A 581 14.47 -24.69 -3.61
CA GLU A 581 15.46 -23.78 -3.01
C GLU A 581 15.63 -22.49 -3.83
N LEU A 582 15.67 -22.57 -5.17
CA LEU A 582 15.73 -21.39 -6.03
C LEU A 582 14.47 -20.51 -5.88
N ASN A 583 13.30 -21.12 -5.70
CA ASN A 583 12.04 -20.43 -5.43
C ASN A 583 12.08 -19.67 -4.08
N VAL A 584 12.62 -20.31 -3.03
CA VAL A 584 12.87 -19.70 -1.70
C VAL A 584 13.82 -18.51 -1.81
N LEU A 585 14.96 -18.67 -2.50
CA LEU A 585 15.93 -17.59 -2.72
C LEU A 585 15.36 -16.44 -3.56
N ASP A 586 14.43 -16.72 -4.48
CA ASP A 586 13.67 -15.67 -5.16
C ASP A 586 12.75 -14.90 -4.21
N LYS A 587 11.95 -15.57 -3.37
CA LYS A 587 11.09 -14.86 -2.39
C LYS A 587 11.93 -14.00 -1.44
N ARG A 588 13.11 -14.48 -1.05
CA ARG A 588 14.12 -13.73 -0.30
C ARG A 588 14.58 -12.48 -1.05
N GLN A 589 15.07 -12.58 -2.30
CA GLN A 589 15.53 -11.39 -3.04
C GLN A 589 14.39 -10.40 -3.38
N LEU A 590 13.16 -10.90 -3.58
CA LEU A 590 11.96 -10.09 -3.76
C LEU A 590 11.60 -9.30 -2.50
N ALA A 591 11.57 -9.92 -1.31
CA ALA A 591 11.28 -9.23 -0.06
C ALA A 591 12.25 -8.07 0.18
N LYS A 592 13.56 -8.29 -0.02
CA LYS A 592 14.58 -7.24 0.09
C LYS A 592 14.41 -6.17 -1.00
N LYS A 593 14.06 -6.53 -2.25
CA LYS A 593 13.74 -5.56 -3.34
C LYS A 593 12.56 -4.66 -2.97
N VAL A 594 11.47 -5.25 -2.47
CA VAL A 594 10.24 -4.53 -2.09
C VAL A 594 10.51 -3.58 -0.94
N ALA A 595 11.30 -3.98 0.06
CA ALA A 595 11.71 -3.12 1.16
C ALA A 595 12.51 -1.89 0.68
N CYS A 596 13.55 -2.08 -0.14
CA CYS A 596 14.33 -0.98 -0.72
C CYS A 596 13.45 0.04 -1.46
N ASN A 597 12.58 -0.44 -2.36
CA ASN A 597 11.71 0.43 -3.15
C ASN A 597 10.64 1.13 -2.29
N SER A 598 10.23 0.51 -1.19
CA SER A 598 9.22 1.09 -0.29
C SER A 598 9.80 2.17 0.64
N ALA A 599 11.13 2.26 0.81
CA ALA A 599 11.79 3.36 1.52
C ALA A 599 11.63 4.71 0.78
N TYR A 600 11.64 4.71 -0.56
CA TYR A 600 11.17 5.85 -1.36
C TYR A 600 9.64 6.01 -1.24
N GLY A 601 8.91 4.91 -1.40
CA GLY A 601 7.45 4.91 -1.49
C GLY A 601 6.72 5.46 -0.26
N ILE A 602 7.31 5.39 0.94
CA ILE A 602 6.73 5.98 2.16
C ILE A 602 6.92 7.50 2.22
N LEU A 603 8.05 8.03 1.74
CA LEU A 603 8.31 9.48 1.69
C LEU A 603 7.36 10.17 0.72
N GLY A 604 7.14 9.55 -0.44
CA GLY A 604 6.36 10.09 -1.54
C GLY A 604 4.83 9.98 -1.39
N THR A 605 4.32 9.71 -0.19
CA THR A 605 2.88 9.59 0.08
C THR A 605 2.29 10.93 0.58
N THR A 606 1.05 11.24 0.21
CA THR A 606 0.35 12.45 0.68
C THR A 606 -0.35 12.24 2.02
N THR A 607 -0.88 11.03 2.27
CA THR A 607 -1.45 10.61 3.54
C THR A 607 -0.83 9.26 3.95
N GLY A 608 -0.30 9.17 5.16
CA GLY A 608 0.41 7.99 5.61
C GLY A 608 1.31 8.21 6.83
N MET A 609 2.14 7.22 7.12
CA MET A 609 2.91 7.16 8.37
C MET A 609 4.24 7.94 8.37
N MET A 610 4.73 8.41 7.21
CA MET A 610 5.93 9.26 7.11
C MET A 610 5.97 10.13 5.83
N PRO A 611 4.93 10.97 5.58
CA PRO A 611 4.88 11.80 4.37
C PRO A 611 5.97 12.87 4.40
N LEU A 612 6.93 12.77 3.47
CA LEU A 612 8.07 13.68 3.33
C LEU A 612 8.30 13.94 1.82
N PRO A 613 7.34 14.57 1.12
CA PRO A 613 7.34 14.69 -0.34
C PRO A 613 8.55 15.44 -0.89
N ASP A 614 9.20 16.28 -0.09
CA ASP A 614 10.41 17.02 -0.45
C ASP A 614 11.62 16.10 -0.65
N LEU A 615 11.76 15.07 0.18
CA LEU A 615 12.79 14.03 0.01
C LEU A 615 12.49 13.12 -1.21
N ALA A 616 11.20 12.85 -1.46
CA ALA A 616 10.78 12.19 -2.68
C ALA A 616 11.08 13.05 -3.93
N ALA A 617 10.88 14.36 -3.87
CA ALA A 617 11.17 15.31 -4.95
C ALA A 617 12.67 15.40 -5.29
N VAL A 618 13.56 15.35 -4.28
CA VAL A 618 15.01 15.23 -4.52
C VAL A 618 15.30 13.93 -5.27
N THR A 619 14.74 12.81 -4.79
CA THR A 619 14.98 11.48 -5.40
C THR A 619 14.52 11.42 -6.86
N THR A 620 13.34 11.97 -7.18
CA THR A 620 12.84 11.99 -8.56
C THR A 620 13.56 13.01 -9.44
N TYR A 621 13.97 14.15 -8.90
CA TYR A 621 14.80 15.14 -9.62
C TYR A 621 16.12 14.52 -10.08
N GLN A 622 16.85 13.88 -9.17
CA GLN A 622 18.14 13.27 -9.51
C GLN A 622 17.99 12.08 -10.47
N GLY A 623 16.85 11.36 -10.43
CA GLY A 623 16.50 10.37 -11.45
C GLY A 623 16.34 10.96 -12.85
N ARG A 624 15.73 12.16 -12.97
CA ARG A 624 15.64 12.89 -14.24
C ARG A 624 17.03 13.32 -14.74
N MET A 625 17.94 13.72 -13.85
CA MET A 625 19.30 14.12 -14.22
C MET A 625 20.17 12.92 -14.63
N ALA A 626 20.08 11.78 -13.93
CA ALA A 626 20.79 10.55 -14.31
C ALA A 626 20.35 10.02 -15.69
N LEU A 627 19.05 10.06 -16.01
CA LEU A 627 18.55 9.76 -17.34
C LEU A 627 19.04 10.75 -18.40
N GLN A 628 19.09 12.05 -18.10
CA GLN A 628 19.58 13.05 -19.05
C GLN A 628 21.08 12.86 -19.34
N ASN A 629 21.91 12.65 -18.32
CA ASN A 629 23.33 12.30 -18.51
C ASN A 629 23.51 11.04 -19.36
N THR A 630 22.64 10.03 -19.17
CA THR A 630 22.64 8.79 -19.98
C THR A 630 22.32 9.09 -21.45
N ILE A 631 21.31 9.93 -21.72
CA ILE A 631 20.94 10.40 -23.05
C ILE A 631 22.11 11.16 -23.69
N ASP A 632 22.72 12.09 -22.97
CA ASP A 632 23.74 12.99 -23.51
C ASP A 632 25.04 12.25 -23.83
N ILE A 633 25.46 11.29 -22.99
CA ILE A 633 26.62 10.44 -23.28
C ILE A 633 26.34 9.54 -24.48
N ALA A 634 25.23 8.80 -24.49
CA ALA A 634 24.89 7.88 -25.58
C ALA A 634 24.71 8.61 -26.93
N SER A 635 24.07 9.78 -26.93
CA SER A 635 23.81 10.55 -28.15
C SER A 635 25.06 11.27 -28.65
N ASN A 636 25.73 12.04 -27.80
CA ASN A 636 26.78 12.97 -28.24
C ASN A 636 28.15 12.30 -28.43
N GLN A 637 28.42 11.19 -27.73
CA GLN A 637 29.72 10.50 -27.80
C GLN A 637 29.68 9.21 -28.62
N TYR A 638 28.54 8.51 -28.62
CA TYR A 638 28.38 7.23 -29.34
C TYR A 638 27.46 7.34 -30.57
N GLY A 639 26.95 8.54 -30.90
CA GLY A 639 26.08 8.77 -32.05
C GLY A 639 24.74 8.02 -31.98
N ALA A 640 24.33 7.55 -30.80
CA ALA A 640 23.19 6.67 -30.65
C ALA A 640 21.87 7.44 -30.60
N LYS A 641 20.83 6.88 -31.22
CA LYS A 641 19.50 7.50 -31.27
C LYS A 641 18.65 7.01 -30.11
N ILE A 642 18.18 7.93 -29.27
CA ILE A 642 17.24 7.61 -28.19
C ILE A 642 15.85 7.34 -28.79
N ILE A 643 15.39 6.10 -28.63
CA ILE A 643 14.08 5.62 -29.08
C ILE A 643 12.99 5.92 -28.03
N GLY A 644 13.37 6.03 -26.77
CA GLY A 644 12.47 6.38 -25.67
C GLY A 644 13.10 6.10 -24.31
N GLY A 645 12.28 6.06 -23.27
CA GLY A 645 12.71 5.74 -21.91
C GLY A 645 11.54 5.77 -20.93
N ASP A 646 11.61 4.89 -19.93
CA ASP A 646 10.61 4.83 -18.87
C ASP A 646 11.27 4.76 -17.50
N THR A 647 11.17 5.86 -16.74
CA THR A 647 11.43 5.98 -15.29
C THR A 647 12.86 5.72 -14.82
N ASP A 648 13.37 4.53 -15.07
CA ASP A 648 14.68 3.98 -14.72
C ASP A 648 15.45 3.44 -15.93
N SER A 649 14.83 3.41 -17.12
CA SER A 649 15.37 2.81 -18.34
C SER A 649 15.42 3.76 -19.55
N VAL A 650 16.40 3.55 -20.45
CA VAL A 650 16.58 4.26 -21.73
C VAL A 650 16.69 3.25 -22.87
N PHE A 651 16.01 3.53 -23.99
CA PHE A 651 15.98 2.69 -25.19
C PHE A 651 16.87 3.34 -26.25
N VAL A 652 17.95 2.67 -26.63
CA VAL A 652 19.07 3.23 -27.39
C VAL A 652 19.28 2.43 -28.67
N LEU A 653 19.04 3.04 -29.83
CA LEU A 653 19.40 2.47 -31.13
C LEU A 653 20.81 2.90 -31.50
N LEU A 654 21.73 1.94 -31.58
CA LEU A 654 23.14 2.19 -31.90
C LEU A 654 23.34 2.41 -33.41
N PRO A 655 24.26 3.31 -33.81
CA PRO A 655 24.62 3.47 -35.21
C PRO A 655 25.17 2.17 -35.83
N HIS A 656 25.17 2.13 -37.15
CA HIS A 656 25.70 1.01 -37.92
C HIS A 656 27.07 1.36 -38.50
N PRO A 657 28.17 0.69 -38.11
CA PRO A 657 29.51 1.02 -38.61
C PRO A 657 29.79 0.40 -39.99
N ASP A 658 29.24 -0.78 -40.29
CA ASP A 658 29.56 -1.53 -41.51
C ASP A 658 28.57 -1.23 -42.66
N VAL A 659 28.92 -1.70 -43.86
CA VAL A 659 27.96 -1.80 -44.98
C VAL A 659 26.94 -2.89 -44.65
N VAL A 660 25.66 -2.54 -44.62
CA VAL A 660 24.56 -3.50 -44.46
C VAL A 660 24.40 -4.27 -45.77
N PRO A 661 24.49 -5.62 -45.78
CA PRO A 661 24.19 -6.41 -46.98
C PRO A 661 22.73 -6.22 -47.43
N GLU A 662 22.44 -6.31 -48.73
CA GLU A 662 21.06 -6.24 -49.22
C GLU A 662 20.19 -7.37 -48.64
N HIS A 663 20.81 -8.53 -48.39
CA HIS A 663 20.23 -9.68 -47.71
C HIS A 663 21.19 -10.17 -46.60
N PRO A 664 21.07 -9.66 -45.37
CA PRO A 664 21.88 -10.14 -44.24
C PRO A 664 21.45 -11.55 -43.84
N ASP A 665 22.42 -12.41 -43.59
CA ASP A 665 22.22 -13.78 -43.11
C ASP A 665 22.27 -13.87 -41.57
N ASP A 666 21.99 -15.07 -41.05
CA ASP A 666 22.00 -15.34 -39.61
C ASP A 666 23.39 -15.16 -38.98
N GLU A 667 24.48 -15.35 -39.74
CA GLU A 667 25.86 -15.15 -39.25
C GLU A 667 26.17 -13.66 -39.09
N TRP A 668 25.75 -12.83 -40.05
CA TRP A 668 25.84 -11.38 -39.96
C TRP A 668 24.97 -10.84 -38.83
N LEU A 669 23.74 -11.34 -38.67
CA LEU A 669 22.84 -10.95 -37.58
C LEU A 669 23.40 -11.33 -36.22
N ALA A 670 24.03 -12.50 -36.08
CA ALA A 670 24.72 -12.90 -34.85
C ALA A 670 25.88 -11.94 -34.50
N LYS A 671 26.73 -11.58 -35.47
CA LYS A 671 27.82 -10.62 -35.28
C LYS A 671 27.32 -9.21 -34.93
N ARG A 672 26.24 -8.75 -35.58
CA ARG A 672 25.58 -7.47 -35.24
C ARG A 672 25.02 -7.49 -33.82
N MET A 673 24.41 -8.60 -33.39
CA MET A 673 23.94 -8.75 -32.01
C MET A 673 25.08 -8.74 -31.00
N GLU A 674 26.18 -9.46 -31.25
CA GLU A 674 27.39 -9.45 -30.41
C GLU A 674 27.96 -8.02 -30.25
N TYR A 675 28.13 -7.30 -31.36
CA TYR A 675 28.53 -5.90 -31.36
C TYR A 675 27.58 -5.02 -30.54
N VAL A 676 26.27 -5.19 -30.69
CA VAL A 676 25.27 -4.40 -29.97
C VAL A 676 25.30 -4.67 -28.45
N PHE A 677 25.46 -5.93 -28.02
CA PHE A 677 25.67 -6.26 -26.60
C PHE A 677 26.97 -5.64 -26.06
N LYS A 678 28.09 -5.80 -26.78
CA LYS A 678 29.38 -5.23 -26.39
C LYS A 678 29.34 -3.70 -26.27
N MET A 679 28.65 -3.03 -27.19
CA MET A 679 28.46 -1.57 -27.14
C MET A 679 27.48 -1.13 -26.05
N SER A 680 26.45 -1.93 -25.74
CA SER A 680 25.59 -1.73 -24.56
C SER A 680 26.43 -1.69 -23.28
N ASP A 681 27.32 -2.67 -23.10
CA ASP A 681 28.19 -2.74 -21.93
C ASP A 681 29.20 -1.57 -21.90
N ILE A 682 29.77 -1.17 -23.04
CA ILE A 682 30.67 -0.01 -23.11
C ILE A 682 29.95 1.28 -22.68
N ILE A 683 28.72 1.52 -23.15
CA ILE A 683 27.94 2.72 -22.80
C ILE A 683 27.47 2.67 -21.34
N GLY A 684 26.98 1.51 -20.89
CA GLY A 684 26.56 1.30 -19.49
C GLY A 684 27.70 1.54 -18.50
N ASN A 685 28.89 1.01 -18.80
CA ASN A 685 30.10 1.25 -18.01
C ASN A 685 30.54 2.72 -18.05
N HIS A 686 30.56 3.38 -19.22
CA HIS A 686 30.94 4.80 -19.30
C HIS A 686 29.98 5.70 -18.50
N VAL A 687 28.66 5.53 -18.64
CA VAL A 687 27.68 6.29 -17.85
C VAL A 687 27.83 5.98 -16.35
N THR A 688 28.13 4.73 -15.99
CA THR A 688 28.42 4.33 -14.61
C THR A 688 29.65 5.03 -14.06
N SER A 689 30.78 5.04 -14.78
CA SER A 689 32.00 5.75 -14.37
C SER A 689 31.79 7.27 -14.28
N TYR A 690 31.13 7.88 -15.26
CA TYR A 690 30.81 9.31 -15.23
C TYR A 690 29.95 9.68 -14.00
N LEU A 691 28.98 8.83 -13.64
CA LEU A 691 28.18 9.03 -12.44
C LEU A 691 28.96 8.75 -11.15
N HIS A 692 29.89 7.79 -11.13
CA HIS A 692 30.84 7.62 -10.02
C HIS A 692 31.64 8.90 -9.81
N ASP A 693 32.30 9.40 -10.85
CA ASP A 693 33.16 10.59 -10.80
C ASP A 693 32.37 11.86 -10.39
N THR A 694 31.14 12.01 -10.93
CA THR A 694 30.28 13.17 -10.66
C THR A 694 29.64 13.15 -9.27
N LEU A 695 29.37 11.96 -8.71
CA LEU A 695 28.69 11.80 -7.42
C LEU A 695 29.63 11.44 -6.26
N GLY A 696 30.88 11.06 -6.55
CA GLY A 696 31.80 10.46 -5.59
C GLY A 696 31.27 9.15 -4.99
N SER A 697 30.56 8.32 -5.78
CA SER A 697 29.83 7.16 -5.24
C SER A 697 29.62 6.01 -6.24
N ASP A 698 30.09 4.81 -5.85
CA ASP A 698 29.85 3.51 -6.50
C ASP A 698 28.41 2.99 -6.39
N ALA A 699 27.47 3.78 -5.86
CA ALA A 699 26.09 3.33 -5.69
C ALA A 699 25.33 3.21 -7.02
N MET A 700 25.63 4.05 -8.00
CA MET A 700 24.93 4.07 -9.29
C MET A 700 25.54 3.07 -10.27
N CYS A 701 24.70 2.32 -10.98
CA CYS A 701 25.12 1.39 -12.03
C CYS A 701 24.04 1.28 -13.10
N LEU A 702 24.44 1.41 -14.37
CA LEU A 702 23.58 1.26 -15.55
C LEU A 702 23.93 -0.05 -16.25
N GLU A 703 23.04 -1.05 -16.16
CA GLU A 703 23.22 -2.37 -16.77
C GLU A 703 22.51 -2.42 -18.14
N GLY A 704 23.06 -3.15 -19.12
CA GLY A 704 22.29 -3.56 -20.30
C GLY A 704 21.33 -4.69 -19.93
N GLU A 705 20.03 -4.43 -19.78
CA GLU A 705 19.04 -5.49 -19.49
C GLU A 705 18.93 -6.48 -20.66
N GLY A 706 19.14 -5.98 -21.89
CA GLY A 706 19.17 -6.79 -23.10
C GLY A 706 18.93 -5.97 -24.37
N VAL A 707 18.70 -6.67 -25.48
CA VAL A 707 18.45 -6.08 -26.80
C VAL A 707 17.04 -6.41 -27.26
N MET A 708 16.32 -5.41 -27.74
CA MET A 708 14.95 -5.51 -28.24
C MET A 708 14.92 -5.47 -29.78
N TRP A 709 14.57 -6.60 -30.40
CA TRP A 709 14.48 -6.73 -31.86
C TRP A 709 13.70 -8.00 -32.28
N PRO A 710 12.65 -7.90 -33.13
CA PRO A 710 11.96 -6.69 -33.51
C PRO A 710 11.31 -5.98 -32.30
N MET A 711 11.05 -4.69 -32.43
CA MET A 711 10.36 -3.87 -31.43
C MET A 711 9.29 -2.98 -32.08
N LEU A 712 8.12 -2.90 -31.44
CA LEU A 712 7.10 -1.91 -31.71
C LEU A 712 7.01 -0.93 -30.53
N TYR A 713 7.31 0.34 -30.76
CA TYR A 713 7.09 1.42 -29.79
C TYR A 713 6.11 2.41 -30.41
N TYR A 714 4.90 2.52 -29.87
CA TYR A 714 3.84 3.34 -30.50
C TYR A 714 3.29 4.46 -29.61
N LYS A 715 3.58 4.45 -28.30
CA LYS A 715 3.12 5.47 -27.33
C LYS A 715 3.85 5.33 -25.99
N LYS A 716 3.95 6.39 -25.17
CA LYS A 716 4.57 6.33 -23.83
C LYS A 716 4.08 5.13 -23.02
N LYS A 717 5.01 4.35 -22.43
CA LYS A 717 4.74 3.10 -21.68
C LYS A 717 3.96 2.01 -22.45
N ASN A 718 3.85 2.11 -23.78
CA ASN A 718 3.14 1.16 -24.65
C ASN A 718 4.09 0.67 -25.75
N TYR A 719 4.67 -0.51 -25.52
CA TYR A 719 5.59 -1.16 -26.44
C TYR A 719 5.54 -2.70 -26.32
N ALA A 720 6.00 -3.38 -27.36
CA ALA A 720 6.23 -4.82 -27.36
C ALA A 720 7.51 -5.13 -28.16
N ALA A 721 8.28 -6.12 -27.74
CA ALA A 721 9.49 -6.57 -28.43
C ALA A 721 9.81 -8.02 -28.14
N MET A 722 10.61 -8.68 -28.98
CA MET A 722 11.42 -9.82 -28.52
C MET A 722 12.65 -9.27 -27.80
N LEU A 723 12.83 -9.63 -26.53
CA LEU A 723 14.02 -9.31 -25.75
C LEU A 723 15.01 -10.48 -25.80
N TYR A 724 16.24 -10.18 -26.19
CA TYR A 724 17.39 -11.06 -26.16
C TYR A 724 18.27 -10.68 -24.97
N GLU A 725 18.63 -11.67 -24.15
CA GLU A 725 19.50 -11.52 -22.98
C GLU A 725 20.66 -12.52 -23.09
N PRO A 726 21.90 -12.17 -22.71
CA PRO A 726 23.02 -13.10 -22.77
C PRO A 726 22.74 -14.39 -21.99
N GLY A 727 22.91 -15.54 -22.66
CA GLY A 727 22.73 -16.87 -22.07
C GLY A 727 21.28 -17.27 -21.76
N LYS A 728 20.27 -16.63 -22.35
CA LYS A 728 18.84 -16.98 -22.15
C LYS A 728 18.09 -17.10 -23.49
N PRO A 729 17.02 -17.91 -23.57
CA PRO A 729 16.13 -17.91 -24.72
C PRO A 729 15.43 -16.54 -24.86
N PRO A 730 15.21 -16.04 -26.09
CA PRO A 730 14.57 -14.76 -26.32
C PRO A 730 13.09 -14.80 -25.89
N LYS A 731 12.61 -13.72 -25.27
CA LYS A 731 11.27 -13.66 -24.66
C LYS A 731 10.47 -12.44 -25.12
N MET A 732 9.17 -12.61 -25.35
CA MET A 732 8.28 -11.50 -25.73
C MET A 732 8.02 -10.58 -24.53
N LYS A 733 8.56 -9.35 -24.55
CA LYS A 733 8.42 -8.35 -23.50
C LYS A 733 7.38 -7.31 -23.91
N MET A 734 6.23 -7.33 -23.22
CA MET A 734 5.10 -6.42 -23.45
C MET A 734 4.90 -5.44 -22.28
N ARG A 735 4.61 -4.17 -22.60
CA ARG A 735 4.23 -3.11 -21.64
C ARG A 735 3.09 -2.26 -22.21
N GLY A 736 2.08 -1.97 -21.39
CA GLY A 736 0.93 -1.10 -21.71
C GLY A 736 -0.06 -1.63 -22.75
N VAL A 737 0.39 -2.49 -23.68
CA VAL A 737 -0.38 -2.97 -24.84
C VAL A 737 -1.72 -3.61 -24.48
N VAL A 738 -2.69 -3.47 -25.38
CA VAL A 738 -4.09 -3.87 -25.11
C VAL A 738 -4.23 -5.37 -24.81
N ALA A 739 -3.41 -6.23 -25.41
CA ALA A 739 -3.37 -7.67 -25.13
C ALA A 739 -3.21 -8.01 -23.63
N ILE A 740 -2.39 -7.25 -22.88
CA ILE A 740 -2.13 -7.47 -21.46
C ILE A 740 -3.00 -6.63 -20.52
N ARG A 741 -3.96 -5.85 -21.06
CA ARG A 741 -4.90 -5.05 -20.27
C ARG A 741 -6.12 -5.88 -19.86
N ASN A 742 -6.82 -5.41 -18.83
CA ASN A 742 -8.03 -6.09 -18.31
C ASN A 742 -9.31 -5.27 -18.45
N ASP A 743 -9.27 -4.13 -19.15
CA ASP A 743 -10.42 -3.21 -19.35
C ASP A 743 -10.97 -3.19 -20.80
N TRP A 744 -10.59 -4.17 -21.62
CA TRP A 744 -11.03 -4.36 -23.02
C TRP A 744 -11.71 -5.72 -23.19
N SER A 745 -12.45 -5.89 -24.30
CA SER A 745 -13.08 -7.16 -24.65
C SER A 745 -12.07 -8.27 -24.94
N ARG A 746 -12.47 -9.53 -24.70
CA ARG A 746 -11.66 -10.71 -25.02
C ARG A 746 -11.18 -10.71 -26.49
N LEU A 747 -12.06 -10.41 -27.44
CA LEU A 747 -11.76 -10.24 -28.87
C LEU A 747 -10.60 -9.28 -29.12
N THR A 748 -10.63 -8.11 -28.48
CA THR A 748 -9.59 -7.08 -28.68
C THR A 748 -8.26 -7.53 -28.08
N LYS A 749 -8.29 -8.20 -26.93
CA LYS A 749 -7.08 -8.72 -26.28
C LYS A 749 -6.41 -9.80 -27.11
N GLU A 750 -7.17 -10.81 -27.53
CA GLU A 750 -6.64 -11.96 -28.29
C GLU A 750 -6.17 -11.51 -29.67
N LEU A 751 -6.95 -10.72 -30.41
CA LEU A 751 -6.53 -10.19 -31.71
C LEU A 751 -5.30 -9.27 -31.61
N ALA A 752 -5.17 -8.47 -30.54
CA ALA A 752 -3.96 -7.68 -30.31
C ALA A 752 -2.76 -8.58 -29.98
N GLY A 753 -2.98 -9.68 -29.26
CA GLY A 753 -1.95 -10.70 -28.98
C GLY A 753 -1.48 -11.39 -30.27
N ASP A 754 -2.40 -11.82 -31.13
CA ASP A 754 -2.10 -12.41 -32.43
C ASP A 754 -1.35 -11.44 -33.35
N VAL A 755 -1.84 -10.21 -33.50
CA VAL A 755 -1.18 -9.17 -34.31
C VAL A 755 0.24 -8.90 -33.82
N LEU A 756 0.44 -8.82 -32.49
CA LEU A 756 1.77 -8.64 -31.91
C LEU A 756 2.67 -9.88 -32.09
N ARG A 757 2.14 -11.10 -31.92
CA ARG A 757 2.90 -12.34 -32.14
C ARG A 757 3.34 -12.45 -33.61
N MET A 758 2.40 -12.33 -34.54
CA MET A 758 2.67 -12.37 -35.97
C MET A 758 3.68 -11.30 -36.39
N ALA A 759 3.52 -10.05 -35.94
CA ALA A 759 4.41 -8.97 -36.36
C ALA A 759 5.80 -8.97 -35.69
N ILE A 760 5.95 -9.50 -34.48
CA ILE A 760 7.17 -9.35 -33.66
C ILE A 760 7.90 -10.68 -33.41
N GLN A 761 7.16 -11.77 -33.15
CA GLN A 761 7.75 -13.10 -32.92
C GLN A 761 7.89 -13.90 -34.24
N GLU A 762 6.95 -13.75 -35.16
CA GLU A 762 6.97 -14.39 -36.49
C GLU A 762 7.52 -13.44 -37.59
N ASN A 763 7.91 -12.21 -37.22
CA ASN A 763 8.38 -11.12 -38.08
C ASN A 763 7.54 -10.87 -39.36
N ASN A 764 6.22 -11.09 -39.27
CA ASN A 764 5.27 -11.11 -40.37
C ASN A 764 4.12 -10.08 -40.18
N PRO A 765 4.40 -8.77 -40.29
CA PRO A 765 3.37 -7.73 -40.18
C PRO A 765 2.31 -7.79 -41.30
N THR A 766 2.63 -8.42 -42.44
CA THR A 766 1.67 -8.65 -43.53
C THR A 766 0.64 -9.73 -43.17
N GLY A 767 1.08 -10.81 -42.50
CA GLY A 767 0.20 -11.83 -41.93
C GLY A 767 -0.70 -11.26 -40.84
N ALA A 768 -0.15 -10.44 -39.94
CA ALA A 768 -0.93 -9.72 -38.92
C ALA A 768 -2.07 -8.87 -39.53
N LEU A 769 -1.81 -8.20 -40.65
CA LEU A 769 -2.83 -7.44 -41.39
C LEU A 769 -3.89 -8.35 -42.05
N ALA A 770 -3.50 -9.54 -42.53
CA ALA A 770 -4.44 -10.50 -43.10
C ALA A 770 -5.38 -11.09 -42.03
N HIS A 771 -4.83 -11.48 -40.87
CA HIS A 771 -5.59 -11.98 -39.72
C HIS A 771 -6.60 -10.96 -39.18
N LEU A 772 -6.26 -9.68 -39.18
CA LEU A 772 -7.20 -8.60 -38.86
C LEU A 772 -8.39 -8.57 -39.83
N ARG A 773 -8.16 -8.63 -41.15
CA ARG A 773 -9.24 -8.65 -42.16
C ARG A 773 -10.13 -9.89 -42.04
N GLU A 774 -9.53 -11.05 -41.80
CA GLU A 774 -10.28 -12.29 -41.57
C GLU A 774 -11.19 -12.16 -40.34
N THR A 775 -10.64 -11.66 -39.23
CA THR A 775 -11.39 -11.43 -37.98
C THR A 775 -12.51 -10.39 -38.15
N LEU A 776 -12.28 -9.33 -38.92
CA LEU A 776 -13.30 -8.33 -39.24
C LEU A 776 -14.38 -8.86 -40.19
N THR A 777 -14.01 -9.71 -41.14
CA THR A 777 -14.97 -10.42 -42.00
C THR A 777 -15.84 -11.38 -41.18
N LYS A 778 -15.24 -12.20 -40.29
CA LYS A 778 -15.97 -13.04 -39.31
C LYS A 778 -16.91 -12.20 -38.45
N MET A 779 -16.45 -11.06 -37.94
CA MET A 779 -17.25 -10.15 -37.11
C MET A 779 -18.43 -9.52 -37.88
N ARG A 780 -18.23 -9.15 -39.15
CA ARG A 780 -19.30 -8.64 -40.03
C ARG A 780 -20.34 -9.71 -40.37
N ASN A 781 -19.90 -10.95 -40.55
CA ASN A 781 -20.76 -12.09 -40.89
C ASN A 781 -21.52 -12.65 -39.68
N GLY A 782 -21.14 -12.28 -38.45
CA GLY A 782 -21.74 -12.81 -37.21
C GLY A 782 -21.10 -14.11 -36.71
N GLU A 783 -19.92 -14.47 -37.22
CA GLU A 783 -19.21 -15.73 -36.93
C GLU A 783 -18.36 -15.67 -35.65
N ILE A 784 -18.31 -14.52 -34.96
CA ILE A 784 -17.55 -14.35 -33.70
C ILE A 784 -18.40 -14.79 -32.49
N PRO A 785 -17.93 -15.73 -31.66
CA PRO A 785 -18.65 -16.18 -30.46
C PRO A 785 -18.94 -15.06 -29.45
N SER A 786 -20.03 -15.20 -28.69
CA SER A 786 -20.52 -14.10 -27.82
C SER A 786 -19.60 -13.83 -26.61
N GLU A 787 -18.89 -14.85 -26.11
CA GLU A 787 -17.89 -14.71 -25.06
C GLU A 787 -16.71 -13.82 -25.46
N MET A 788 -16.45 -13.65 -26.77
CA MET A 788 -15.40 -12.77 -27.28
C MET A 788 -15.72 -11.29 -27.06
N PHE A 789 -17.00 -10.92 -26.95
CA PHE A 789 -17.42 -9.54 -26.71
C PHE A 789 -17.42 -9.15 -25.21
N VAL A 790 -17.20 -10.10 -24.31
CA VAL A 790 -17.28 -9.86 -22.85
C VAL A 790 -16.16 -8.93 -22.37
N ILE A 791 -16.55 -7.90 -21.61
CA ILE A 791 -15.65 -6.99 -20.90
C ILE A 791 -15.81 -7.25 -19.39
N LYS A 792 -14.70 -7.45 -18.67
CA LYS A 792 -14.68 -7.57 -17.20
C LYS A 792 -14.16 -6.25 -16.59
N LYS A 793 -14.84 -5.65 -15.60
CA LYS A 793 -14.31 -4.46 -14.90
C LYS A 793 -14.64 -4.43 -13.41
N GLN A 794 -13.67 -4.01 -12.59
CA GLN A 794 -13.77 -4.05 -11.13
C GLN A 794 -14.76 -3.03 -10.55
N LEU A 795 -15.74 -3.49 -9.77
CA LEU A 795 -16.71 -2.65 -9.09
C LEU A 795 -16.10 -1.98 -7.86
N HIS A 796 -16.21 -0.65 -7.76
CA HIS A 796 -15.64 0.13 -6.65
C HIS A 796 -16.69 0.71 -5.70
N SER A 797 -17.93 0.91 -6.18
CA SER A 797 -19.07 1.39 -5.41
C SER A 797 -20.36 1.05 -6.18
N TYR A 798 -21.46 0.85 -5.47
CA TYR A 798 -22.82 0.83 -6.04
C TYR A 798 -23.36 2.25 -6.32
N GLU A 799 -22.76 3.27 -5.71
CA GLU A 799 -23.11 4.69 -5.85
C GLU A 799 -21.91 5.48 -6.38
N PRO A 800 -21.68 5.48 -7.70
CA PRO A 800 -20.56 6.17 -8.31
C PRO A 800 -20.91 7.65 -8.54
N LYS A 801 -19.93 8.56 -8.40
CA LYS A 801 -20.11 9.99 -8.76
C LYS A 801 -20.40 10.23 -10.25
N THR A 802 -20.24 9.20 -11.11
CA THR A 802 -20.56 9.22 -12.54
C THR A 802 -21.16 7.88 -12.97
N LYS A 803 -22.19 7.89 -13.82
CA LYS A 803 -22.70 6.66 -14.46
C LYS A 803 -21.58 5.97 -15.24
N SER A 804 -21.52 4.64 -15.17
CA SER A 804 -20.62 3.84 -16.00
C SER A 804 -21.14 2.41 -16.21
N PRO A 805 -20.75 1.72 -17.31
CA PRO A 805 -21.26 0.40 -17.68
C PRO A 805 -21.28 -0.62 -16.54
N HIS A 806 -20.11 -0.96 -15.99
CA HIS A 806 -19.97 -1.96 -14.94
C HIS A 806 -20.77 -1.67 -13.65
N THR A 807 -21.00 -0.39 -13.32
CA THR A 807 -21.76 -0.02 -12.12
C THR A 807 -23.27 -0.04 -12.38
N GLN A 808 -23.74 0.46 -13.52
CA GLN A 808 -25.15 0.31 -13.90
C GLN A 808 -25.52 -1.17 -14.07
N MET A 809 -24.60 -1.97 -14.61
CA MET A 809 -24.70 -3.42 -14.67
C MET A 809 -24.80 -4.07 -13.27
N ALA A 810 -23.91 -3.73 -12.33
CA ALA A 810 -24.01 -4.25 -10.96
C ALA A 810 -25.31 -3.85 -10.26
N ILE A 811 -25.76 -2.60 -10.43
CA ILE A 811 -27.06 -2.12 -9.93
C ILE A 811 -28.22 -2.90 -10.60
N ARG A 812 -28.12 -3.19 -11.89
CA ARG A 812 -29.11 -3.99 -12.65
C ARG A 812 -29.20 -5.42 -12.12
N ILE A 813 -28.07 -6.09 -11.85
CA ILE A 813 -28.08 -7.39 -11.16
C ILE A 813 -28.73 -7.25 -9.79
N ARG A 814 -28.23 -6.36 -8.91
CA ARG A 814 -28.72 -6.18 -7.54
C ARG A 814 -30.22 -5.82 -7.44
N LYS A 815 -30.83 -5.30 -8.52
CA LYS A 815 -32.27 -5.05 -8.65
C LYS A 815 -33.06 -6.23 -9.23
N LYS A 816 -32.44 -7.10 -10.03
CA LYS A 816 -33.02 -8.35 -10.57
C LYS A 816 -32.99 -9.45 -9.51
N ASP A 817 -31.86 -9.56 -8.82
CA ASP A 817 -31.59 -10.46 -7.70
C ASP A 817 -30.55 -9.82 -6.76
N PRO A 818 -30.90 -9.49 -5.51
CA PRO A 818 -29.96 -9.01 -4.50
C PRO A 818 -28.90 -10.05 -4.07
N ALA A 819 -29.13 -11.36 -4.23
CA ALA A 819 -28.20 -12.41 -3.82
C ALA A 819 -27.08 -12.62 -4.86
N ALA A 820 -27.38 -12.56 -6.16
CA ALA A 820 -26.38 -12.55 -7.24
C ALA A 820 -25.59 -11.22 -7.37
N ALA A 821 -25.82 -10.25 -6.48
CA ALA A 821 -25.23 -8.91 -6.56
C ALA A 821 -23.68 -8.92 -6.46
N PRO A 822 -22.93 -8.39 -7.45
CA PRO A 822 -21.47 -8.41 -7.42
C PRO A 822 -20.86 -7.64 -6.23
N ILE A 823 -20.14 -8.35 -5.35
CA ILE A 823 -19.49 -7.76 -4.16
C ILE A 823 -18.51 -6.64 -4.57
N LEU A 824 -18.34 -5.61 -3.72
CA LEU A 824 -17.33 -4.58 -3.97
C LEU A 824 -15.92 -5.19 -4.10
N GLY A 825 -15.11 -4.64 -4.99
CA GLY A 825 -13.81 -5.19 -5.35
C GLY A 825 -13.86 -6.40 -6.31
N SER A 826 -15.02 -7.00 -6.59
CA SER A 826 -15.18 -8.03 -7.64
C SER A 826 -15.15 -7.45 -9.06
N LYS A 827 -14.96 -8.29 -10.09
CA LYS A 827 -15.06 -7.88 -11.50
C LYS A 827 -16.42 -8.25 -12.08
N VAL A 828 -17.13 -7.24 -12.57
CA VAL A 828 -18.42 -7.37 -13.26
C VAL A 828 -18.16 -7.66 -14.73
N ALA A 829 -18.72 -8.76 -15.26
CA ALA A 829 -18.75 -9.06 -16.68
C ALA A 829 -19.97 -8.38 -17.35
N TYR A 830 -19.81 -7.88 -18.57
CA TYR A 830 -20.91 -7.37 -19.38
C TYR A 830 -20.59 -7.37 -20.88
N VAL A 831 -21.65 -7.33 -21.69
CA VAL A 831 -21.62 -6.98 -23.11
C VAL A 831 -22.48 -5.73 -23.37
N PHE A 832 -22.29 -5.08 -24.52
CA PHE A 832 -23.14 -3.98 -24.96
C PHE A 832 -24.23 -4.47 -25.92
N ARG A 833 -25.50 -4.22 -25.57
CA ARG A 833 -26.65 -4.47 -26.44
C ARG A 833 -26.89 -3.29 -27.38
N LYS A 834 -27.32 -3.55 -28.62
CA LYS A 834 -27.76 -2.53 -29.59
C LYS A 834 -28.88 -1.65 -29.00
N GLY A 835 -28.85 -0.34 -29.27
CA GLY A 835 -29.91 0.59 -28.87
C GLY A 835 -29.46 2.06 -28.85
N PRO A 836 -30.42 3.02 -28.78
CA PRO A 836 -30.16 4.45 -28.80
C PRO A 836 -29.74 5.03 -27.43
N GLN A 837 -29.72 4.23 -26.36
CA GLN A 837 -29.41 4.70 -25.01
C GLN A 837 -27.90 4.94 -24.79
N ASP A 838 -27.58 5.68 -23.73
CA ASP A 838 -26.20 5.88 -23.27
C ASP A 838 -25.48 4.54 -23.04
N ILE A 839 -24.18 4.51 -23.35
CA ILE A 839 -23.31 3.34 -23.25
C ILE A 839 -23.34 2.72 -21.84
N SER A 840 -23.51 3.53 -20.77
CA SER A 840 -23.65 3.00 -19.40
C SER A 840 -24.88 2.12 -19.20
N ASP A 841 -25.98 2.43 -19.89
CA ASP A 841 -27.29 1.84 -19.64
C ASP A 841 -27.55 0.65 -20.59
N ARG A 842 -26.79 0.58 -21.69
CA ARG A 842 -26.74 -0.53 -22.66
C ARG A 842 -25.83 -1.70 -22.24
N ALA A 843 -25.27 -1.69 -21.03
CA ALA A 843 -24.48 -2.78 -20.48
C ALA A 843 -25.36 -3.87 -19.85
N TYR A 844 -25.24 -5.11 -20.30
CA TYR A 844 -26.07 -6.25 -19.87
C TYR A 844 -25.20 -7.48 -19.58
N PRO A 845 -25.71 -8.47 -18.81
CA PRO A 845 -25.06 -9.77 -18.69
C PRO A 845 -24.88 -10.43 -20.06
N PRO A 846 -23.74 -11.10 -20.32
CA PRO A 846 -23.55 -11.87 -21.55
C PRO A 846 -24.68 -12.87 -21.83
N GLU A 847 -25.21 -13.49 -20.77
CA GLU A 847 -26.30 -14.47 -20.80
C GLU A 847 -27.70 -13.87 -21.05
N ASP A 848 -27.90 -12.57 -20.77
CA ASP A 848 -29.15 -11.84 -20.99
C ASP A 848 -29.24 -11.21 -22.42
N VAL A 849 -28.24 -11.43 -23.28
CA VAL A 849 -28.15 -10.83 -24.62
C VAL A 849 -27.92 -11.88 -25.71
N ALA A 850 -28.88 -12.03 -26.61
CA ALA A 850 -28.73 -12.89 -27.79
C ALA A 850 -27.59 -12.41 -28.72
N PRO A 851 -26.85 -13.31 -29.41
CA PRO A 851 -25.70 -12.93 -30.23
C PRO A 851 -25.98 -11.83 -31.26
N ALA A 852 -27.15 -11.89 -31.91
CA ALA A 852 -27.60 -10.90 -32.90
C ALA A 852 -27.86 -9.50 -32.31
N ASP A 853 -28.10 -9.40 -31.00
CA ASP A 853 -28.42 -8.17 -30.28
C ASP A 853 -27.18 -7.44 -29.75
N ILE A 854 -25.99 -8.05 -29.83
CA ILE A 854 -24.71 -7.44 -29.45
C ILE A 854 -24.37 -6.27 -30.39
N ASP A 855 -23.94 -5.14 -29.83
CA ASP A 855 -23.55 -3.93 -30.58
C ASP A 855 -22.16 -4.05 -31.20
N THR A 856 -22.06 -4.87 -32.26
CA THR A 856 -20.83 -5.07 -33.03
C THR A 856 -20.25 -3.74 -33.57
N THR A 857 -21.08 -2.75 -33.88
CA THR A 857 -20.64 -1.41 -34.29
C THR A 857 -19.85 -0.71 -33.18
N TYR A 858 -20.33 -0.74 -31.93
CA TYR A 858 -19.56 -0.25 -30.78
C TYR A 858 -18.24 -0.99 -30.63
N TYR A 859 -18.21 -2.32 -30.73
CA TYR A 859 -16.97 -3.08 -30.60
C TYR A 859 -15.98 -2.75 -31.73
N PHE A 860 -16.46 -2.55 -32.95
CA PHE A 860 -15.61 -2.08 -34.05
C PHE A 860 -15.04 -0.69 -33.74
N GLU A 861 -15.87 0.33 -33.56
CA GLU A 861 -15.43 1.72 -33.38
C GLU A 861 -14.59 1.95 -32.12
N ARG A 862 -15.00 1.35 -30.99
CA ARG A 862 -14.57 1.72 -29.64
C ARG A 862 -13.69 0.68 -28.97
N GLN A 863 -13.67 -0.56 -29.45
CA GLN A 863 -12.81 -1.62 -28.93
C GLN A 863 -11.70 -2.00 -29.94
N LEU A 864 -11.98 -2.11 -31.24
CA LEU A 864 -10.98 -2.58 -32.23
C LEU A 864 -10.26 -1.47 -33.00
N LEU A 865 -11.00 -0.53 -33.61
CA LEU A 865 -10.48 0.43 -34.60
C LEU A 865 -9.24 1.19 -34.08
N LYS A 866 -9.31 1.74 -32.87
CA LYS A 866 -8.20 2.52 -32.30
C LYS A 866 -6.99 1.65 -31.92
N PRO A 867 -7.11 0.56 -31.11
CA PRO A 867 -5.97 -0.31 -30.82
C PRO A 867 -5.29 -0.89 -32.06
N MET A 868 -6.05 -1.42 -33.01
CA MET A 868 -5.46 -2.03 -34.21
C MET A 868 -4.78 -0.98 -35.11
N SER A 869 -5.30 0.26 -35.15
CA SER A 869 -4.62 1.38 -35.79
C SER A 869 -3.34 1.82 -35.05
N GLU A 870 -3.37 1.92 -33.72
CA GLU A 870 -2.17 2.24 -32.91
C GLU A 870 -1.08 1.16 -33.06
N LEU A 871 -1.44 -0.12 -33.27
CA LEU A 871 -0.50 -1.24 -33.47
C LEU A 871 0.06 -1.37 -34.89
N LEU A 872 -0.80 -1.35 -35.93
CA LEU A 872 -0.40 -1.68 -37.30
C LEU A 872 0.11 -0.48 -38.11
N SER A 873 -0.29 0.75 -37.78
CA SER A 873 0.13 1.93 -38.56
C SER A 873 1.65 2.15 -38.62
N PRO A 874 2.43 1.88 -37.55
CA PRO A 874 3.90 1.94 -37.61
C PRO A 874 4.56 0.85 -38.46
N MET A 875 3.85 -0.24 -38.77
CA MET A 875 4.39 -1.42 -39.48
C MET A 875 4.16 -1.40 -40.99
N ILE A 876 3.21 -0.59 -41.49
CA ILE A 876 2.69 -0.70 -42.86
C ILE A 876 3.05 0.54 -43.67
N ALA A 877 3.85 0.37 -44.73
CA ALA A 877 4.13 1.42 -45.72
C ALA A 877 2.82 1.93 -46.36
N GLY A 878 2.53 3.22 -46.16
CA GLY A 878 1.25 3.87 -46.46
C GLY A 878 0.39 4.24 -45.23
N GLY A 879 0.81 3.79 -44.04
CA GLY A 879 0.30 4.22 -42.73
C GLY A 879 -1.20 4.06 -42.53
N ILE A 880 -1.76 4.94 -41.69
CA ILE A 880 -3.21 4.99 -41.36
C ILE A 880 -4.05 4.97 -42.63
N ASN A 881 -3.70 5.72 -43.68
CA ASN A 881 -4.54 5.85 -44.88
C ASN A 881 -4.68 4.55 -45.68
N LYS A 882 -3.66 3.69 -45.69
CA LYS A 882 -3.74 2.37 -46.32
C LYS A 882 -4.57 1.40 -45.47
N LEU A 883 -4.41 1.41 -44.14
CA LEU A 883 -5.23 0.63 -43.21
C LEU A 883 -6.70 1.07 -43.28
N ARG A 884 -6.96 2.38 -43.24
CA ARG A 884 -8.26 3.04 -43.36
C ARG A 884 -9.00 2.57 -44.60
N ARG A 885 -8.39 2.66 -45.78
CA ARG A 885 -9.00 2.20 -47.05
C ARG A 885 -9.33 0.72 -47.08
N LEU A 886 -8.59 -0.12 -46.35
CA LEU A 886 -8.91 -1.56 -46.23
C LEU A 886 -10.14 -1.77 -45.35
N LEU A 887 -10.24 -1.05 -44.22
CA LEU A 887 -11.41 -1.06 -43.35
C LEU A 887 -12.66 -0.49 -44.05
N GLU A 888 -12.52 0.65 -44.74
CA GLU A 888 -13.57 1.31 -45.52
C GLU A 888 -14.10 0.43 -46.66
N ASN A 889 -13.21 -0.24 -47.41
CA ASN A 889 -13.61 -1.14 -48.50
C ASN A 889 -14.34 -2.40 -47.99
N GLU A 890 -14.02 -2.90 -46.78
CA GLU A 890 -14.79 -3.98 -46.14
C GLU A 890 -16.12 -3.49 -45.52
N GLN A 891 -16.24 -2.17 -45.25
CA GLN A 891 -17.39 -1.50 -44.67
C GLN A 891 -18.38 -0.89 -45.68
N ALA A 892 -18.04 -0.79 -46.96
CA ALA A 892 -18.85 -0.16 -48.03
C ALA A 892 -20.20 -0.88 -48.35
N ARG A 893 -20.75 -1.61 -47.37
CA ARG A 893 -22.06 -2.29 -47.34
C ARG A 893 -22.93 -1.86 -46.14
N GLN A 894 -22.51 -0.90 -45.30
CA GLN A 894 -23.37 -0.25 -44.31
C GLN A 894 -23.21 1.29 -44.34
N PRO A 895 -24.28 2.10 -44.49
CA PRO A 895 -24.13 3.55 -44.75
C PRO A 895 -23.69 4.42 -43.57
N GLU A 896 -23.97 4.01 -42.32
CA GLU A 896 -24.05 4.95 -41.19
C GLU A 896 -22.71 5.28 -40.50
N ILE A 897 -21.64 4.54 -40.80
CA ILE A 897 -20.39 4.54 -40.02
C ILE A 897 -19.29 5.46 -40.62
N SER A 898 -19.36 5.76 -41.92
CA SER A 898 -18.27 6.40 -42.70
C SER A 898 -17.74 7.70 -42.07
N GLY A 899 -18.63 8.59 -41.62
CA GLY A 899 -18.26 9.93 -41.10
C GLY A 899 -17.47 9.90 -39.78
N PHE A 900 -17.49 8.80 -39.02
CA PHE A 900 -16.66 8.69 -37.82
C PHE A 900 -15.19 8.45 -38.16
N ILE A 901 -14.91 7.73 -39.25
CA ILE A 901 -13.54 7.42 -39.70
C ILE A 901 -12.88 8.68 -40.25
N GLU A 902 -13.58 9.44 -41.10
CA GLU A 902 -13.15 10.76 -41.57
C GLU A 902 -12.74 11.66 -40.39
N GLY A 903 -13.65 11.88 -39.43
CA GLY A 903 -13.42 12.75 -38.26
C GLY A 903 -12.42 12.23 -37.19
N TYR A 904 -11.96 10.97 -37.30
CA TYR A 904 -10.83 10.44 -36.54
C TYR A 904 -9.49 10.79 -37.22
N THR A 905 -9.47 10.79 -38.56
CA THR A 905 -8.24 10.81 -39.36
C THR A 905 -7.67 12.21 -39.57
N ASP A 906 -8.51 13.23 -39.79
CA ASP A 906 -8.10 14.65 -39.89
C ASP A 906 -7.22 15.10 -38.71
N LYS A 907 -7.44 14.50 -37.53
CA LYS A 907 -6.67 14.79 -36.30
C LYS A 907 -5.31 14.13 -36.26
N HIS A 908 -5.17 12.94 -36.84
CA HIS A 908 -3.92 12.18 -36.77
C HIS A 908 -2.94 12.55 -37.89
N GLU A 909 -3.40 12.96 -39.08
CA GLU A 909 -2.51 13.47 -40.13
C GLU A 909 -1.84 14.79 -39.72
N GLN A 910 -2.50 15.61 -38.89
CA GLN A 910 -1.95 16.87 -38.35
C GLN A 910 -0.84 16.67 -37.31
N ASP A 911 -0.85 15.57 -36.55
CA ASP A 911 0.23 15.23 -35.61
C ASP A 911 1.43 14.57 -36.32
N SER A 912 1.17 13.69 -37.30
CA SER A 912 2.26 12.99 -38.03
C SER A 912 3.04 13.91 -38.96
N THR A 913 2.39 14.87 -39.63
CA THR A 913 3.06 15.80 -40.55
C THR A 913 4.03 16.77 -39.86
N ARG A 914 3.88 17.01 -38.56
CA ARG A 914 4.81 17.85 -37.77
C ARG A 914 6.19 17.23 -37.53
N HIS A 915 6.34 15.91 -37.67
CA HIS A 915 7.56 15.21 -37.28
C HIS A 915 8.48 14.81 -38.44
N MET A 916 8.08 15.05 -39.71
CA MET A 916 8.93 14.75 -40.89
C MET A 916 9.76 15.95 -41.38
N ALA A 917 9.80 17.07 -40.64
CA ALA A 917 10.41 18.33 -41.06
C ALA A 917 11.77 18.64 -40.36
N VAL A 918 12.57 17.61 -40.04
CA VAL A 918 13.89 17.75 -39.40
C VAL A 918 14.97 16.84 -40.03
N LEU A 919 14.81 16.47 -41.31
CA LEU A 919 15.76 15.62 -42.04
C LEU A 919 16.02 16.14 -43.47
N ALA A 920 16.77 17.23 -43.57
CA ALA A 920 17.43 17.68 -44.79
C ALA A 920 18.69 18.51 -44.44
N PRO A 921 19.91 18.14 -44.89
CA PRO A 921 21.08 18.99 -44.75
C PRO A 921 21.02 20.15 -45.77
N PRO A 922 21.69 21.29 -45.49
CA PRO A 922 21.76 22.41 -46.42
C PRO A 922 22.88 22.22 -47.45
N GLU A 923 22.52 21.95 -48.70
CA GLU A 923 23.43 22.09 -49.85
C GLU A 923 23.14 23.42 -50.59
N GLY A 924 24.19 24.06 -51.11
CA GLY A 924 24.10 25.36 -51.77
C GLY A 924 24.74 25.35 -53.17
N GLU A 925 24.30 26.29 -54.00
CA GLU A 925 24.83 26.64 -55.35
C GLU A 925 24.86 25.47 -56.36
N GLU A 926 24.25 25.58 -57.56
CA GLU A 926 24.60 26.63 -58.51
C GLU A 926 23.53 26.90 -59.60
N SER A 927 23.86 27.82 -60.49
CA SER A 927 23.02 28.46 -61.50
C SER A 927 22.47 27.58 -62.64
N LYS A 928 21.26 27.90 -63.18
CA LYS A 928 21.07 28.48 -64.54
C LYS A 928 19.61 28.68 -65.05
N LYS A 929 19.41 29.81 -65.76
CA LYS A 929 18.47 30.09 -66.90
C LYS A 929 16.93 30.13 -66.72
N LYS A 930 16.46 31.39 -66.53
CA LYS A 930 15.22 32.02 -67.08
C LYS A 930 14.88 31.61 -68.54
N PRO A 931 13.59 31.68 -69.01
CA PRO A 931 13.04 32.98 -69.46
C PRO A 931 11.50 33.26 -69.40
N ARG A 932 11.18 34.53 -69.09
CA ARG A 932 9.98 35.33 -69.51
C ARG A 932 8.60 34.91 -68.93
N GLN A 933 7.56 35.77 -68.87
CA GLN A 933 7.34 37.12 -69.44
C GLN A 933 6.37 37.98 -68.57
N ALA A 934 6.43 39.33 -68.67
CA ALA A 934 5.47 40.39 -68.21
C ALA A 934 4.83 40.26 -66.79
N GLY A 935 4.93 41.22 -65.85
CA GLY A 935 4.49 42.64 -65.85
C GLY A 935 3.55 42.85 -64.62
N LEU A 936 3.26 44.03 -64.04
CA LEU A 936 3.58 45.44 -64.28
C LEU A 936 3.21 46.26 -63.00
N GLY A 937 3.93 47.33 -62.60
CA GLY A 937 3.67 48.18 -61.39
C GLY A 937 4.43 47.73 -60.11
N MET A 938 5.12 48.54 -59.26
CA MET A 938 5.16 49.99 -58.93
C MET A 938 3.97 50.42 -58.02
N PHE A 939 4.09 51.04 -56.82
CA PHE A 939 5.05 52.02 -56.20
C PHE A 939 5.08 51.97 -54.62
N GLY A 940 6.09 52.61 -53.98
CA GLY A 940 6.06 53.27 -52.63
C GLY A 940 6.13 52.39 -51.35
N MET A 941 6.84 52.66 -50.24
CA MET A 941 7.25 53.87 -49.46
C MET A 941 6.07 54.64 -48.82
N THR A 942 6.05 55.08 -47.53
CA THR A 942 7.01 54.99 -46.37
C THR A 942 6.31 55.28 -45.01
N SER A 943 6.91 54.81 -43.90
CA SER A 943 6.98 55.36 -42.51
C SER A 943 5.77 55.91 -41.68
N SER A 944 5.80 55.51 -40.39
CA SER A 944 5.59 56.32 -39.13
C SER A 944 4.22 56.87 -38.66
N SER A 945 3.77 56.33 -37.50
CA SER A 945 3.23 57.00 -36.27
C SER A 945 2.08 58.04 -36.29
N GLY A 946 1.11 57.90 -35.36
CA GLY A 946 0.50 59.07 -34.68
C GLY A 946 -1.00 59.05 -34.28
N ALA A 947 -1.28 59.04 -32.97
CA ALA A 947 -2.39 59.68 -32.25
C ALA A 947 -3.85 59.76 -32.82
N SER A 948 -4.70 58.85 -32.34
CA SER A 948 -6.06 59.07 -31.77
C SER A 948 -6.90 60.34 -32.06
N LYS A 949 -8.16 60.14 -32.52
CA LYS A 949 -9.38 60.72 -31.89
C LYS A 949 -10.67 59.97 -32.31
N TRP A 950 -11.78 60.22 -31.60
CA TRP A 950 -13.07 59.51 -31.74
C TRP A 950 -14.01 60.11 -32.81
N ALA A 951 -14.84 59.25 -33.40
CA ALA A 951 -16.19 59.57 -33.88
C ALA A 951 -17.10 58.31 -33.81
N VAL A 952 -18.40 58.52 -33.69
CA VAL A 952 -19.50 57.52 -33.67
C VAL A 952 -20.07 57.48 -35.13
N GLU A 953 -20.58 56.39 -35.72
CA GLU A 953 -21.78 55.65 -35.32
C GLU A 953 -21.95 54.23 -35.94
N VAL A 954 -22.97 53.52 -35.47
CA VAL A 954 -23.33 52.09 -35.56
C VAL A 954 -23.33 51.45 -36.97
N GLY A 955 -22.67 50.27 -37.08
CA GLY A 955 -22.93 49.25 -38.11
C GLY A 955 -22.64 47.84 -37.57
N LYS A 956 -23.56 46.87 -37.71
CA LYS A 956 -23.46 45.55 -37.03
C LYS A 956 -22.60 44.51 -37.80
N PRO A 957 -21.97 43.52 -37.12
CA PRO A 957 -20.76 42.88 -37.63
C PRO A 957 -20.91 41.43 -38.15
N LYS A 958 -19.90 40.97 -38.90
CA LYS A 958 -19.50 39.55 -38.99
C LYS A 958 -17.97 39.44 -38.85
N ARG A 959 -17.48 38.82 -37.77
CA ARG A 959 -16.06 38.50 -37.59
C ARG A 959 -15.77 37.02 -37.94
N LYS A 960 -14.76 36.79 -38.77
CA LYS A 960 -13.86 35.64 -38.67
C LYS A 960 -12.52 36.17 -38.15
N SER A 961 -11.90 35.47 -37.22
CA SER A 961 -10.52 35.73 -36.79
C SER A 961 -9.97 34.48 -36.10
N ALA A 962 -8.75 34.08 -36.44
CA ALA A 962 -8.05 32.95 -35.82
C ALA A 962 -7.00 33.46 -34.81
N GLN A 963 -6.67 32.64 -33.81
CA GLN A 963 -5.30 32.47 -33.32
C GLN A 963 -5.20 31.24 -32.39
N SER A 964 -3.98 30.91 -31.98
CA SER A 964 -3.57 29.59 -31.46
C SER A 964 -3.32 29.56 -29.94
N SER A 965 -3.03 28.35 -29.43
CA SER A 965 -2.22 28.07 -28.23
C SER A 965 -2.68 28.68 -26.89
N GLY A 966 -3.40 27.88 -26.09
CA GLY A 966 -3.73 28.18 -24.68
C GLY A 966 -4.67 27.14 -24.07
N GLY A 967 -4.15 26.25 -23.21
CA GLY A 967 -4.83 25.02 -22.74
C GLY A 967 -5.93 25.19 -21.67
N GLY A 968 -6.64 26.32 -21.63
CA GLY A 968 -7.67 26.65 -20.64
C GLY A 968 -7.90 28.17 -20.56
N PRO A 969 -9.08 28.68 -20.12
CA PRO A 969 -10.14 27.99 -19.38
C PRO A 969 -11.51 27.97 -20.12
N ALA A 970 -11.59 27.40 -21.31
CA ALA A 970 -12.74 27.54 -22.23
C ALA A 970 -14.10 26.91 -21.81
N LYS A 971 -14.20 26.20 -20.66
CA LYS A 971 -15.47 25.54 -20.24
C LYS A 971 -16.39 26.42 -19.36
N LYS A 972 -15.85 27.20 -18.41
CA LYS A 972 -16.69 28.00 -17.46
C LYS A 972 -17.54 29.04 -18.19
N CYS A 973 -16.91 29.85 -19.05
CA CYS A 973 -17.56 30.96 -19.77
C CYS A 973 -18.81 30.50 -20.56
N LYS A 974 -18.75 29.31 -21.18
CA LYS A 974 -19.83 28.79 -22.03
C LYS A 974 -21.12 28.46 -21.26
N GLN A 975 -21.05 28.13 -19.96
CA GLN A 975 -22.24 27.92 -19.12
C GLN A 975 -22.83 29.25 -18.65
N GLN A 976 -21.99 30.23 -18.32
CA GLN A 976 -22.42 31.58 -17.90
C GLN A 976 -23.20 32.30 -19.02
N THR A 977 -22.78 32.16 -20.29
CA THR A 977 -23.51 32.76 -21.42
C THR A 977 -24.91 32.16 -21.61
N THR A 978 -25.10 30.87 -21.30
CA THR A 978 -26.41 30.21 -21.39
C THR A 978 -27.37 30.70 -20.30
N LEU A 979 -26.88 30.86 -19.06
CA LEU A 979 -27.68 31.39 -17.95
C LEU A 979 -28.12 32.84 -18.21
N LEU A 980 -27.20 33.71 -18.63
CA LEU A 980 -27.50 35.12 -18.90
C LEU A 980 -28.49 35.32 -20.04
N LYS A 981 -28.52 34.42 -21.04
CA LYS A 981 -29.54 34.42 -22.07
C LYS A 981 -30.92 34.12 -21.50
N LYS A 982 -31.03 33.05 -20.70
CA LYS A 982 -32.28 32.62 -20.08
C LYS A 982 -32.95 33.74 -19.28
N TYR A 983 -32.21 34.44 -18.41
CA TYR A 983 -32.79 35.53 -17.59
C TYR A 983 -33.21 36.77 -18.40
N ALA A 984 -32.56 37.02 -19.55
CA ALA A 984 -32.98 38.09 -20.47
C ALA A 984 -34.23 37.69 -21.26
N ASP A 985 -34.31 36.44 -21.72
CA ASP A 985 -35.50 35.87 -22.39
C ASP A 985 -36.70 35.75 -21.42
N GLU A 986 -36.45 35.61 -20.10
CA GLU A 986 -37.45 35.64 -19.01
C GLU A 986 -37.79 37.08 -18.52
N GLY A 987 -37.35 38.12 -19.24
CA GLY A 987 -37.81 39.50 -19.06
C GLY A 987 -37.24 40.26 -17.86
N GLN A 988 -36.21 39.74 -17.18
CA GLN A 988 -35.63 40.40 -16.00
C GLN A 988 -34.55 41.43 -16.36
N HIS A 989 -34.64 42.63 -15.78
CA HIS A 989 -33.66 43.70 -15.99
C HIS A 989 -32.34 43.45 -15.25
N VAL A 990 -31.35 42.92 -15.97
CA VAL A 990 -29.97 42.76 -15.47
C VAL A 990 -29.18 44.07 -15.65
N ARG A 991 -28.65 44.64 -14.56
CA ARG A 991 -27.63 45.71 -14.60
C ARG A 991 -26.23 45.17 -14.29
N TRP A 992 -25.24 45.78 -14.92
CA TRP A 992 -23.81 45.53 -14.71
C TRP A 992 -23.25 46.62 -13.80
N ILE A 993 -22.41 46.24 -12.83
CA ILE A 993 -21.69 47.18 -11.95
C ILE A 993 -20.20 46.84 -11.99
N HIS A 994 -19.35 47.86 -12.16
CA HIS A 994 -17.90 47.74 -12.13
C HIS A 994 -17.38 48.12 -10.74
N VAL A 995 -16.52 47.29 -10.16
CA VAL A 995 -15.86 47.54 -8.87
C VAL A 995 -14.49 48.19 -9.13
N PRO A 996 -14.23 49.42 -8.63
CA PRO A 996 -12.94 50.08 -8.82
C PRO A 996 -11.79 49.32 -8.14
N GLY A 997 -10.62 49.27 -8.79
CA GLY A 997 -9.36 48.78 -8.19
C GLY A 997 -8.82 47.44 -8.72
N GLN A 998 -9.52 46.75 -9.63
CA GLN A 998 -9.10 45.46 -10.21
C GLN A 998 -8.75 45.58 -11.72
N PRO A 999 -7.64 45.01 -12.21
CA PRO A 999 -7.26 45.03 -13.63
C PRO A 999 -8.05 43.99 -14.45
N LEU A 1000 -8.61 44.42 -15.59
CA LEU A 1000 -9.55 43.65 -16.42
C LEU A 1000 -8.89 42.58 -17.33
N HIS A 1001 -8.17 41.61 -16.74
CA HIS A 1001 -7.56 40.50 -17.48
C HIS A 1001 -7.85 39.07 -16.95
N SER A 1002 -8.70 38.90 -15.92
CA SER A 1002 -9.37 37.63 -15.63
C SER A 1002 -10.90 37.79 -15.67
N CYS A 1003 -11.65 36.68 -15.70
CA CYS A 1003 -13.11 36.69 -15.90
C CYS A 1003 -13.90 36.89 -14.59
N ASP A 1004 -13.23 37.22 -13.48
CA ASP A 1004 -13.79 37.11 -12.13
C ASP A 1004 -14.26 38.46 -11.55
N GLY A 1005 -13.99 39.58 -12.23
CA GLY A 1005 -14.24 40.95 -11.77
C GLY A 1005 -15.60 41.57 -12.12
N ILE A 1006 -16.70 40.80 -12.16
CA ILE A 1006 -18.04 41.30 -12.52
C ILE A 1006 -19.13 40.72 -11.60
N ALA A 1007 -19.93 41.59 -10.98
CA ALA A 1007 -21.11 41.24 -10.20
C ALA A 1007 -22.43 41.68 -10.88
N PHE A 1008 -23.51 40.97 -10.58
CA PHE A 1008 -24.87 41.25 -11.05
C PHE A 1008 -25.82 41.44 -9.87
N VAL A 1009 -26.82 42.31 -10.02
CA VAL A 1009 -27.90 42.50 -9.06
C VAL A 1009 -29.25 42.38 -9.78
N LEU A 1010 -30.14 41.56 -9.22
CA LEU A 1010 -31.56 41.49 -9.58
C LEU A 1010 -32.38 42.18 -8.49
N SER A 1011 -33.44 42.88 -8.88
CA SER A 1011 -34.35 43.56 -7.96
C SER A 1011 -35.79 43.14 -8.26
N ALA A 1012 -36.53 42.76 -7.23
CA ALA A 1012 -37.94 42.40 -7.30
C ALA A 1012 -38.72 43.23 -6.27
N ALA A 1013 -39.69 44.02 -6.73
CA ALA A 1013 -40.58 44.78 -5.86
C ALA A 1013 -41.78 43.89 -5.46
N ALA A 1014 -42.16 43.92 -4.17
CA ALA A 1014 -43.19 43.05 -3.62
C ALA A 1014 -44.58 43.68 -3.66
N SER A 1015 -45.60 42.90 -4.03
CA SER A 1015 -46.98 43.11 -3.58
C SER A 1015 -47.84 41.86 -3.71
N GLN A 1016 -48.79 41.73 -2.78
CA GLN A 1016 -49.85 40.71 -2.64
C GLN A 1016 -49.47 39.31 -2.11
N PRO A 1017 -50.36 38.66 -1.31
CA PRO A 1017 -50.04 37.43 -0.60
C PRO A 1017 -50.68 36.17 -1.23
N GLY A 1018 -50.00 35.03 -1.08
CA GLY A 1018 -50.60 33.70 -1.27
C GLY A 1018 -50.32 33.02 -2.62
N ILE A 1019 -49.15 32.42 -2.75
CA ILE A 1019 -48.95 31.12 -3.44
C ILE A 1019 -47.75 30.43 -2.77
N THR A 1020 -47.99 29.26 -2.18
CA THR A 1020 -46.97 28.53 -1.40
C THR A 1020 -46.21 27.54 -2.30
N SER A 1021 -45.46 28.05 -3.27
CA SER A 1021 -44.56 27.24 -4.11
C SER A 1021 -43.44 28.10 -4.73
N ILE A 1022 -42.30 27.47 -5.05
CA ILE A 1022 -41.05 28.05 -5.59
C ILE A 1022 -40.08 28.56 -4.50
N LYS A 1023 -39.69 27.64 -3.61
CA LYS A 1023 -38.46 27.74 -2.78
C LYS A 1023 -37.58 26.49 -2.92
N ARG A 1024 -37.33 26.05 -4.17
CA ARG A 1024 -36.52 24.85 -4.49
C ARG A 1024 -35.90 24.90 -5.90
N SER A 1025 -34.97 25.83 -6.13
CA SER A 1025 -33.90 25.77 -7.18
C SER A 1025 -33.13 27.10 -7.28
N LEU A 1026 -32.16 27.35 -6.38
CA LEU A 1026 -30.95 28.19 -6.59
C LEU A 1026 -30.19 28.45 -5.26
N ASN A 1027 -29.90 27.39 -4.50
CA ASN A 1027 -28.76 27.31 -3.57
C ASN A 1027 -28.66 25.87 -3.05
N LEU A 1028 -27.90 25.04 -3.76
CA LEU A 1028 -27.47 23.70 -3.31
C LEU A 1028 -26.26 23.25 -4.17
N TYR A 1029 -25.10 23.86 -3.88
CA TYR A 1029 -23.78 23.39 -4.32
C TYR A 1029 -22.78 23.82 -3.25
N ASN A 1030 -22.15 22.86 -2.57
CA ASN A 1030 -21.31 23.03 -1.38
C ASN A 1030 -22.12 23.64 -0.20
N PHE A 1031 -22.74 22.86 0.71
CA PHE A 1031 -22.14 21.78 1.48
C PHE A 1031 -23.18 20.68 1.84
N GLU A 1032 -23.01 19.46 1.30
CA GLU A 1032 -23.64 18.25 1.81
C GLU A 1032 -22.68 17.06 1.58
N ARG A 1033 -22.57 16.16 2.57
CA ARG A 1033 -21.69 14.95 2.69
C ARG A 1033 -20.54 15.02 3.71
N VAL A 1034 -20.84 15.37 4.96
CA VAL A 1034 -20.20 14.76 6.15
C VAL A 1034 -21.28 14.37 7.18
N THR A 1035 -22.22 13.53 6.75
CA THR A 1035 -23.20 12.84 7.61
C THR A 1035 -23.37 11.41 7.08
N ASN A 1036 -23.78 10.48 7.95
CA ASN A 1036 -23.92 9.05 7.68
C ASN A 1036 -22.64 8.32 7.19
N VAL A 1037 -21.67 8.12 8.10
CA VAL A 1037 -21.56 6.83 8.83
C VAL A 1037 -20.95 7.08 10.23
N GLN A 1038 -21.78 7.48 11.20
CA GLN A 1038 -21.50 7.31 12.62
C GLN A 1038 -22.68 6.59 13.28
N GLY A 1039 -22.73 5.29 13.05
CA GLY A 1039 -23.62 4.33 13.70
C GLY A 1039 -22.93 2.97 13.68
N LEU A 1040 -23.14 2.15 14.72
CA LEU A 1040 -22.52 0.82 14.90
C LEU A 1040 -20.98 0.81 15.06
N ARG A 1041 -20.45 1.59 16.01
CA ARG A 1041 -19.11 1.34 16.63
C ARG A 1041 -19.07 1.65 18.14
N ALA A 1042 -20.02 1.10 18.90
CA ALA A 1042 -20.07 1.30 20.36
C ALA A 1042 -20.66 0.11 21.17
N ARG A 1043 -20.50 -1.15 20.71
CA ARG A 1043 -20.71 -2.33 21.55
C ARG A 1043 -19.60 -3.36 21.35
N GLU A 1044 -19.33 -4.12 22.42
CA GLU A 1044 -18.39 -5.24 22.49
C GLU A 1044 -16.90 -4.92 22.20
N ILE A 1045 -16.21 -4.32 23.19
CA ILE A 1045 -15.20 -5.02 24.02
C ILE A 1045 -15.28 -4.40 25.42
N ALA A 1046 -16.02 -5.06 26.31
CA ALA A 1046 -16.08 -4.78 27.74
C ALA A 1046 -16.27 -6.12 28.48
N TYR A 1047 -15.87 -6.17 29.74
CA TYR A 1047 -15.92 -7.36 30.61
C TYR A 1047 -15.10 -8.59 30.16
N HIS A 1048 -13.96 -8.78 30.81
CA HIS A 1048 -13.90 -9.82 31.86
C HIS A 1048 -12.74 -9.53 32.84
N HIS A 1049 -13.10 -9.07 34.04
CA HIS A 1049 -12.22 -9.11 35.21
C HIS A 1049 -13.07 -9.61 36.39
N PRO A 1050 -13.03 -10.91 36.73
CA PRO A 1050 -13.89 -11.48 37.76
C PRO A 1050 -13.33 -11.18 39.15
N GLY A 1051 -14.10 -10.51 40.03
CA GLY A 1051 -13.65 -10.34 41.41
C GLY A 1051 -14.25 -9.19 42.23
N PHE A 1052 -15.57 -9.05 42.29
CA PHE A 1052 -16.25 -8.48 43.48
C PHE A 1052 -17.65 -9.07 43.61
N GLN A 1053 -17.88 -9.93 44.61
CA GLN A 1053 -19.22 -10.29 45.06
C GLN A 1053 -19.63 -9.34 46.19
N GLN A 1054 -20.83 -8.77 46.08
CA GLN A 1054 -21.43 -8.06 47.21
C GLN A 1054 -21.75 -9.01 48.35
N ARG A 1055 -21.38 -8.62 49.57
CA ARG A 1055 -22.08 -8.98 50.81
C ARG A 1055 -22.11 -7.73 51.68
N GLY A 1056 -23.26 -7.07 51.76
CA GLY A 1056 -23.52 -6.12 52.85
C GLY A 1056 -23.94 -6.87 54.10
N ILE A 1057 -23.59 -6.33 55.28
CA ILE A 1057 -24.50 -6.08 56.41
C ILE A 1057 -23.71 -5.45 57.58
N GLU A 1058 -24.42 -4.60 58.31
CA GLU A 1058 -24.10 -4.00 59.63
C GLU A 1058 -22.97 -2.98 59.79
N ILE A 1059 -23.41 -1.80 60.26
CA ILE A 1059 -22.63 -0.69 60.80
C ILE A 1059 -22.38 -0.97 62.29
N ASN A 1060 -21.18 -0.67 62.81
CA ASN A 1060 -21.06 -0.29 64.21
C ASN A 1060 -19.87 0.64 64.50
N ASN A 1061 -20.12 1.65 65.33
CA ASN A 1061 -19.13 2.65 65.75
C ASN A 1061 -18.36 2.20 67.00
N VAL A 1062 -17.03 2.28 67.00
CA VAL A 1062 -16.24 2.58 68.23
C VAL A 1062 -15.01 3.44 67.89
N LYS A 1063 -14.80 4.50 68.68
CA LYS A 1063 -13.61 5.36 68.66
C LYS A 1063 -12.43 4.66 69.37
N ARG A 1064 -11.18 4.84 68.91
CA ARG A 1064 -10.07 5.43 69.72
C ARG A 1064 -8.68 5.49 69.04
N GLN A 1065 -8.24 6.73 68.75
CA GLN A 1065 -7.23 7.47 69.51
C GLN A 1065 -5.72 7.05 69.49
N VAL A 1066 -4.88 8.10 69.59
CA VAL A 1066 -3.44 8.16 69.96
C VAL A 1066 -2.40 8.18 68.82
N GLN A 1067 -1.65 9.29 68.80
CA GLN A 1067 -0.47 9.59 67.98
C GLN A 1067 0.84 9.25 68.78
N PRO A 1068 1.94 10.03 68.76
CA PRO A 1068 3.10 9.74 67.92
C PRO A 1068 4.44 9.64 68.70
N ALA A 1069 5.51 9.21 68.04
CA ALA A 1069 6.91 9.64 68.28
C ALA A 1069 7.87 8.91 67.31
N SER A 1070 9.13 9.31 67.14
CA SER A 1070 9.69 10.58 66.64
C SER A 1070 11.21 10.39 66.47
N VAL A 1071 11.85 11.16 65.57
CA VAL A 1071 13.21 11.75 65.72
C VAL A 1071 14.33 10.82 66.25
N LYS A 1072 15.40 10.51 65.50
CA LYS A 1072 16.43 11.49 65.06
C LYS A 1072 17.37 10.89 64.00
N ALA A 1073 17.98 11.74 63.18
CA ALA A 1073 19.15 11.39 62.38
C ALA A 1073 20.46 11.67 63.13
N ASN A 1074 21.59 11.13 62.65
CA ASN A 1074 22.86 11.88 62.67
C ASN A 1074 23.86 11.34 61.63
N ASN A 1075 24.50 12.27 60.91
CA ASN A 1075 25.66 11.99 60.05
C ASN A 1075 26.94 12.33 60.82
N ALA A 1076 27.94 11.46 60.77
CA ALA A 1076 29.34 11.85 60.96
C ALA A 1076 30.30 10.89 60.24
N LYS A 1077 31.25 11.46 59.50
CA LYS A 1077 32.50 10.78 59.10
C LYS A 1077 33.38 10.65 60.38
N THR A 1078 34.45 9.86 60.46
CA THR A 1078 35.61 9.86 59.55
C THR A 1078 36.60 8.73 59.89
N LEU A 1079 37.52 8.46 58.95
CA LEU A 1079 38.93 8.08 59.18
C LEU A 1079 39.36 6.60 59.09
N ARG A 1080 39.68 6.19 57.84
CA ARG A 1080 40.89 5.45 57.39
C ARG A 1080 41.44 4.26 58.23
N ARG A 1081 41.35 3.07 57.62
CA ARG A 1081 42.39 2.03 57.55
C ARG A 1081 42.31 1.36 56.17
N ALA A 1082 43.35 0.82 55.56
CA ALA A 1082 44.79 1.01 55.74
C ALA A 1082 45.52 0.58 54.43
N GLU A 1083 46.73 1.08 54.18
CA GLU A 1083 47.51 0.77 52.97
C GLU A 1083 48.48 -0.40 53.19
N ALA A 1084 48.39 -1.43 52.33
CA ALA A 1084 49.49 -2.36 52.06
C ALA A 1084 49.23 -3.06 50.70
N ARG A 1085 50.02 -2.87 49.64
CA ARG A 1085 51.19 -1.98 49.46
C ARG A 1085 51.24 -1.42 48.02
N ALA A 1086 51.95 -0.31 47.86
CA ALA A 1086 52.41 0.26 46.59
C ALA A 1086 53.52 -0.62 45.94
N ALA A 1087 54.08 -0.36 44.74
CA ALA A 1087 54.17 0.91 43.99
C ALA A 1087 54.29 0.65 42.45
N ALA A 1088 53.79 1.53 41.59
CA ALA A 1088 54.53 2.58 40.83
C ALA A 1088 55.36 2.05 39.63
N ALA A 1089 55.61 2.81 38.55
CA ALA A 1089 55.47 4.26 38.36
C ALA A 1089 54.87 4.66 36.97
N GLN A 1090 54.88 5.96 36.66
CA GLN A 1090 54.24 6.60 35.49
C GLN A 1090 55.22 6.92 34.34
N ARG A 1091 54.65 7.49 33.26
CA ARG A 1091 55.27 8.16 32.08
C ARG A 1091 55.65 7.20 30.93
N GLY A 1092 55.56 7.59 29.65
CA GLY A 1092 55.00 8.82 29.05
C GLY A 1092 55.92 9.50 28.03
N ALA A 1093 55.33 10.04 26.96
CA ALA A 1093 55.95 10.66 25.78
C ALA A 1093 56.56 9.70 24.72
N ALA A 1094 56.72 10.23 23.51
CA ALA A 1094 57.21 9.59 22.28
C ALA A 1094 58.74 9.86 22.10
N PRO A 1095 59.47 9.56 20.98
CA PRO A 1095 59.01 9.43 19.58
C PRO A 1095 59.63 8.31 18.70
N MET A 1096 59.09 8.20 17.48
CA MET A 1096 59.77 8.09 16.16
C MET A 1096 61.24 7.59 16.11
N GLU A 1097 61.52 6.51 15.36
CA GLU A 1097 62.25 6.56 14.06
C GLU A 1097 62.47 5.21 13.35
N VAL A 1098 62.75 5.35 12.04
CA VAL A 1098 63.29 4.48 10.98
C VAL A 1098 64.14 3.25 11.39
N GLY A 1099 64.10 2.17 10.58
CA GLY A 1099 65.16 1.15 10.55
C GLY A 1099 64.91 -0.06 9.63
N ASP A 1100 65.57 -0.09 8.46
CA ASP A 1100 65.66 -1.29 7.61
C ASP A 1100 66.53 -2.40 8.24
N ALA A 1101 66.21 -3.68 7.98
CA ALA A 1101 67.21 -4.72 7.65
C ALA A 1101 66.60 -6.09 7.28
N ALA A 1102 66.61 -6.38 5.98
CA ALA A 1102 66.92 -7.65 5.31
C ALA A 1102 67.13 -8.98 6.10
N MET A 1103 66.53 -10.06 5.56
CA MET A 1103 67.15 -11.34 5.12
C MET A 1103 67.93 -12.20 6.15
N ALA A 1104 67.94 -13.54 6.12
CA ALA A 1104 68.10 -14.40 4.95
C ALA A 1104 67.88 -15.91 5.24
N ALA A 1105 67.29 -16.63 4.28
CA ALA A 1105 67.61 -18.02 3.91
C ALA A 1105 66.83 -18.41 2.63
N LEU A 1106 67.28 -18.08 1.41
CA LEU A 1106 68.31 -18.78 0.60
C LEU A 1106 67.79 -20.01 -0.20
N ARG A 1107 67.38 -19.81 -1.46
CA ARG A 1107 68.15 -20.19 -2.69
C ARG A 1107 67.36 -20.07 -4.01
N ASP A 1108 67.99 -19.43 -4.99
CA ASP A 1108 67.66 -19.44 -6.44
C ASP A 1108 68.21 -20.71 -7.16
N PRO A 1109 68.10 -20.92 -8.50
CA PRO A 1109 67.43 -20.12 -9.55
C PRO A 1109 66.57 -20.91 -10.60
N LEU A 1110 65.98 -20.13 -11.52
CA LEU A 1110 65.62 -20.34 -12.95
C LEU A 1110 66.24 -21.54 -13.73
N PRO A 1111 65.66 -22.02 -14.87
CA PRO A 1111 64.98 -21.21 -15.92
C PRO A 1111 63.71 -21.81 -16.57
N ALA A 1112 63.30 -21.24 -17.71
CA ALA A 1112 62.05 -21.48 -18.42
C ALA A 1112 62.14 -22.47 -19.59
N GLU A 1113 60.99 -22.95 -20.06
CA GLU A 1113 60.60 -22.93 -21.50
C GLU A 1113 59.06 -23.08 -21.64
N ALA A 1114 58.52 -22.95 -22.86
CA ALA A 1114 57.08 -22.77 -23.09
C ALA A 1114 56.48 -23.78 -24.09
N LEU A 1115 55.17 -24.04 -23.98
CA LEU A 1115 54.18 -24.32 -25.05
C LEU A 1115 52.88 -24.93 -24.45
N GLY A 1116 51.74 -24.78 -25.13
CA GLY A 1116 50.59 -25.68 -24.96
C GLY A 1116 49.32 -25.12 -24.29
N LEU A 1117 48.48 -24.50 -25.13
CA LEU A 1117 47.03 -24.35 -24.98
C LEU A 1117 46.34 -25.72 -24.70
N HIS A 1118 45.10 -25.85 -24.18
CA HIS A 1118 43.96 -24.92 -24.09
C HIS A 1118 43.16 -25.09 -22.77
N GLU A 1119 42.70 -23.95 -22.24
CA GLU A 1119 41.44 -23.67 -21.53
C GLU A 1119 40.83 -24.63 -20.48
N HIS A 1120 40.89 -24.15 -19.23
CA HIS A 1120 39.89 -24.35 -18.17
C HIS A 1120 38.49 -23.83 -18.58
N GLY A 1121 37.38 -24.09 -17.89
CA GLY A 1121 37.21 -24.80 -16.62
C GLY A 1121 36.52 -23.94 -15.55
N GLU A 1122 35.33 -24.40 -15.13
CA GLU A 1122 34.62 -24.14 -13.86
C GLU A 1122 34.15 -22.72 -13.46
N GLN A 1123 32.99 -22.73 -12.78
CA GLN A 1123 32.42 -21.69 -11.92
C GLN A 1123 33.14 -21.67 -10.52
N PRO A 1124 32.67 -20.97 -9.45
CA PRO A 1124 31.87 -19.73 -9.31
C PRO A 1124 32.40 -18.74 -8.20
N MET A 1125 31.61 -17.68 -7.91
CA MET A 1125 31.33 -17.09 -6.56
C MET A 1125 32.09 -15.87 -5.96
N ILE A 1126 31.25 -14.93 -5.46
CA ILE A 1126 31.42 -13.91 -4.37
C ILE A 1126 32.27 -12.66 -4.74
N LEU A 1127 31.84 -11.39 -4.61
CA LEU A 1127 31.21 -10.56 -3.52
C LEU A 1127 32.21 -10.08 -2.45
N PRO A 1128 31.95 -9.01 -1.64
CA PRO A 1128 30.78 -8.10 -1.51
C PRO A 1128 31.16 -6.57 -1.45
N HIS A 1129 30.25 -5.71 -0.95
CA HIS A 1129 30.53 -4.46 -0.17
C HIS A 1129 31.25 -3.25 -0.85
N GLU A 1130 31.23 -2.00 -0.35
CA GLU A 1130 30.32 -1.20 0.51
C GLU A 1130 30.75 0.31 0.49
N ILE A 1131 29.91 1.21 1.04
CA ILE A 1131 30.22 2.55 1.66
C ILE A 1131 29.81 3.85 0.90
N HIS A 1132 28.88 4.60 1.53
CA HIS A 1132 28.85 6.04 1.92
C HIS A 1132 29.87 7.07 1.26
N GLU A 1133 29.63 8.38 0.96
CA GLU A 1133 28.47 9.29 1.23
C GLU A 1133 28.57 10.84 0.91
N GLN A 1134 27.39 11.54 0.99
CA GLN A 1134 27.11 12.89 1.62
C GLN A 1134 27.25 14.26 0.85
N HIS A 1135 26.44 15.36 0.96
CA HIS A 1135 25.21 15.81 1.72
C HIS A 1135 25.11 17.42 1.87
N LEU A 1136 24.03 18.00 2.47
CA LEU A 1136 23.67 19.41 3.01
C LEU A 1136 23.09 20.58 2.15
N GLY A 1137 22.27 21.43 2.80
CA GLY A 1137 21.60 22.71 2.38
C GLY A 1137 22.46 23.97 2.12
N ILE A 1138 22.35 25.17 2.75
CA ILE A 1138 21.48 25.86 3.75
C ILE A 1138 21.67 27.41 3.49
N ASP A 1139 20.84 28.34 4.02
CA ASP A 1139 21.07 29.83 4.14
C ASP A 1139 20.95 30.84 2.95
N PHE A 1140 20.48 32.11 3.17
CA PHE A 1140 19.75 32.73 4.32
C PHE A 1140 18.96 34.04 3.98
N ALA A 1141 18.04 34.45 4.88
CA ALA A 1141 17.55 35.82 5.21
C ALA A 1141 16.81 36.69 4.13
N HIS A 1142 15.91 37.66 4.43
CA HIS A 1142 15.05 38.00 5.62
C HIS A 1142 14.00 39.11 5.26
N VAL A 1143 13.08 39.43 6.20
CA VAL A 1143 12.13 40.60 6.26
C VAL A 1143 10.93 40.62 5.26
N GLY A 1144 9.67 40.95 5.62
CA GLY A 1144 9.00 41.13 6.93
C GLY A 1144 7.67 41.94 6.89
N LEU A 1145 6.71 41.63 7.79
CA LEU A 1145 5.46 42.36 8.16
C LEU A 1145 4.31 42.43 7.10
N ALA A 1146 2.99 42.43 7.43
CA ALA A 1146 2.23 42.07 8.66
C ALA A 1146 0.69 41.93 8.39
N GLN A 1147 -0.02 41.12 9.21
CA GLN A 1147 -1.45 41.18 9.63
C GLN A 1147 -2.61 41.06 8.57
N ASP A 1148 -3.81 40.51 8.85
CA ASP A 1148 -4.51 40.05 10.10
C ASP A 1148 -5.40 38.77 9.90
N HIS A 1149 -5.77 38.11 11.02
CA HIS A 1149 -6.86 37.14 11.39
C HIS A 1149 -7.69 36.35 10.32
N VAL A 1150 -8.23 35.13 10.55
CA VAL A 1150 -8.91 34.52 11.75
C VAL A 1150 -8.55 33.01 11.89
N PRO A 1151 -8.51 32.40 13.09
CA PRO A 1151 -8.10 30.99 13.32
C PRO A 1151 -9.25 29.97 13.44
N HIS A 1152 -8.89 28.68 13.51
CA HIS A 1152 -9.70 27.56 14.02
C HIS A 1152 -8.81 26.64 14.89
N ASP A 1153 -9.44 25.76 15.66
CA ASP A 1153 -8.87 24.83 16.66
C ASP A 1153 -8.20 25.53 17.86
N LEU A 1154 -9.04 25.90 18.85
CA LEU A 1154 -8.65 26.34 20.20
C LEU A 1154 -8.43 25.13 21.14
N HIS A 1155 -7.91 25.38 22.35
CA HIS A 1155 -7.71 24.35 23.36
C HIS A 1155 -8.86 24.30 24.38
N ALA A 1156 -9.04 23.16 25.05
CA ALA A 1156 -10.12 22.89 26.02
C ALA A 1156 -10.10 23.70 27.33
N ASN A 1157 -9.37 24.82 27.37
CA ASN A 1157 -9.42 25.85 28.41
C ASN A 1157 -9.87 27.22 27.85
N ASP A 1158 -9.89 27.40 26.53
CA ASP A 1158 -10.33 28.63 25.85
C ASP A 1158 -11.86 28.62 25.58
N ASP A 1159 -12.46 27.42 25.53
CA ASP A 1159 -13.87 27.21 25.15
C ASP A 1159 -14.87 27.90 26.11
N PHE A 1160 -14.55 28.03 27.41
CA PHE A 1160 -15.48 28.61 28.40
C PHE A 1160 -15.68 30.13 28.22
N HIS A 1161 -14.62 30.86 27.85
CA HIS A 1161 -14.74 32.27 27.47
C HIS A 1161 -15.40 32.46 26.09
N ALA A 1162 -15.26 31.50 25.18
CA ALA A 1162 -16.00 31.49 23.93
C ALA A 1162 -17.51 31.23 24.16
N LEU A 1163 -17.86 30.34 25.10
CA LEU A 1163 -19.23 30.07 25.52
C LEU A 1163 -19.89 31.33 26.11
N ALA A 1164 -19.21 32.03 27.02
CA ALA A 1164 -19.71 33.28 27.59
C ALA A 1164 -19.98 34.36 26.51
N GLY A 1165 -19.06 34.52 25.55
CA GLY A 1165 -19.26 35.43 24.42
C GLY A 1165 -20.39 35.01 23.46
N ALA A 1166 -20.68 33.71 23.34
CA ALA A 1166 -21.79 33.21 22.55
C ALA A 1166 -23.15 33.40 23.27
N VAL A 1167 -23.18 33.27 24.60
CA VAL A 1167 -24.36 33.51 25.46
C VAL A 1167 -24.81 34.97 25.36
N GLU A 1168 -23.89 35.94 25.55
CA GLU A 1168 -24.21 37.36 25.38
C GLU A 1168 -24.67 37.67 23.93
N ALA A 1169 -24.05 37.06 22.93
CA ALA A 1169 -24.44 37.23 21.53
C ALA A 1169 -25.82 36.64 21.19
N ALA A 1170 -26.31 35.68 21.98
CA ALA A 1170 -27.68 35.15 21.89
C ALA A 1170 -28.72 36.02 22.63
N GLY A 1171 -28.28 37.03 23.39
CA GLY A 1171 -29.16 37.89 24.19
C GLY A 1171 -29.65 37.24 25.50
N LEU A 1172 -29.00 36.15 25.93
CA LEU A 1172 -29.20 35.55 27.25
C LEU A 1172 -28.15 36.10 28.21
N HIS A 1173 -28.53 36.34 29.46
CA HIS A 1173 -27.60 36.74 30.53
C HIS A 1173 -27.65 35.70 31.64
N PHE A 1174 -26.58 34.92 31.76
CA PHE A 1174 -26.33 34.14 32.96
C PHE A 1174 -25.59 35.00 34.01
N ASN A 1175 -25.88 34.79 35.28
CA ASN A 1175 -25.16 35.32 36.43
C ASN A 1175 -23.99 34.39 36.80
N GLU A 1176 -23.15 34.79 37.78
CA GLU A 1176 -21.98 33.99 38.19
C GLU A 1176 -22.42 32.62 38.78
N ASP A 1177 -23.49 32.57 39.58
CA ASP A 1177 -24.00 31.32 40.18
C ASP A 1177 -24.46 30.30 39.11
N GLN A 1178 -25.09 30.78 38.02
CA GLN A 1178 -25.51 29.96 36.87
C GLN A 1178 -24.31 29.49 36.00
N PHE A 1179 -23.21 30.24 35.97
CA PHE A 1179 -21.98 29.85 35.29
C PHE A 1179 -21.22 28.78 36.07
N ASP A 1180 -21.07 28.94 37.39
CA ASP A 1180 -20.46 27.94 38.27
C ASP A 1180 -21.25 26.62 38.22
N LEU A 1181 -22.59 26.69 38.25
CA LEU A 1181 -23.47 25.52 38.08
C LEU A 1181 -23.28 24.84 36.72
N ALA A 1182 -23.04 25.60 35.64
CA ALA A 1182 -22.76 25.05 34.32
C ALA A 1182 -21.37 24.38 34.24
N GLU A 1183 -20.36 24.88 34.97
CA GLU A 1183 -19.05 24.23 35.08
C GLU A 1183 -19.17 22.89 35.84
N ASP A 1184 -19.87 22.88 36.98
CA ASP A 1184 -20.14 21.67 37.76
C ASP A 1184 -20.92 20.62 36.94
N ILE A 1185 -21.97 21.00 36.20
CA ILE A 1185 -22.74 20.08 35.32
C ILE A 1185 -21.86 19.42 34.24
N VAL A 1186 -20.91 20.16 33.68
CA VAL A 1186 -20.00 19.67 32.63
C VAL A 1186 -18.87 18.81 33.22
N HIS A 1187 -18.61 18.90 34.52
CA HIS A 1187 -17.53 18.20 35.21
C HIS A 1187 -17.99 17.11 36.21
N ASP A 1188 -19.29 16.95 36.43
CA ASP A 1188 -19.86 15.85 37.21
C ASP A 1188 -19.74 14.48 36.48
N ASP A 1189 -19.22 13.47 37.19
CA ASP A 1189 -18.96 12.13 36.65
C ASP A 1189 -20.25 11.30 36.43
N GLU A 1190 -21.36 11.58 37.14
CA GLU A 1190 -22.63 10.86 36.99
C GLU A 1190 -23.47 11.42 35.83
N ILE A 1191 -23.52 12.74 35.65
CA ILE A 1191 -24.11 13.40 34.46
C ILE A 1191 -23.34 13.00 33.20
N ASN A 1192 -21.99 12.99 33.25
CA ASN A 1192 -21.18 12.49 32.14
C ASN A 1192 -21.39 10.98 31.89
N ALA A 1193 -21.70 10.17 32.90
CA ALA A 1193 -22.04 8.76 32.70
C ALA A 1193 -23.37 8.59 31.93
N LEU A 1194 -24.42 9.35 32.31
CA LEU A 1194 -25.72 9.35 31.64
C LEU A 1194 -25.61 9.76 30.16
N LEU A 1195 -24.81 10.80 29.86
CA LEU A 1195 -24.58 11.27 28.49
C LEU A 1195 -23.88 10.21 27.60
N ASN A 1196 -23.08 9.31 28.18
CA ASN A 1196 -22.38 8.26 27.43
C ASN A 1196 -23.28 7.07 27.04
N GLU A 1197 -24.50 6.92 27.58
CA GLU A 1197 -25.43 5.85 27.17
C GLU A 1197 -26.23 6.19 25.90
N GLY A 1198 -26.26 7.46 25.48
CA GLY A 1198 -26.68 7.89 24.14
C GLY A 1198 -28.11 8.40 24.00
N GLU A 1199 -28.83 8.67 25.09
CA GLU A 1199 -30.21 9.20 25.06
C GLU A 1199 -30.29 10.63 25.62
N MET A 1200 -29.95 11.63 24.80
CA MET A 1200 -30.08 13.07 25.13
C MET A 1200 -31.49 13.44 25.65
N TYR A 1201 -32.53 12.79 25.13
CA TYR A 1201 -33.92 12.98 25.56
C TYR A 1201 -34.22 12.46 26.98
N ALA A 1202 -33.46 11.48 27.48
CA ALA A 1202 -33.68 10.92 28.82
C ALA A 1202 -33.28 11.89 29.94
N LEU A 1203 -32.27 12.74 29.70
CA LEU A 1203 -31.83 13.75 30.68
C LEU A 1203 -32.89 14.86 30.83
N ILE A 1204 -33.40 15.38 29.70
CA ILE A 1204 -34.44 16.42 29.66
C ILE A 1204 -35.78 15.90 30.26
N ALA A 1205 -36.02 14.59 30.20
CA ALA A 1205 -37.19 13.97 30.82
C ALA A 1205 -37.06 13.73 32.35
N ASN A 1206 -35.86 13.83 32.93
CA ASN A 1206 -35.57 13.52 34.33
C ASN A 1206 -34.97 14.71 35.11
N VAL A 1207 -35.31 15.96 34.74
CA VAL A 1207 -34.88 17.18 35.45
C VAL A 1207 -34.97 17.08 36.98
N PRO A 1208 -36.03 16.51 37.61
CA PRO A 1208 -36.11 16.39 39.07
C PRO A 1208 -34.99 15.56 39.74
N GLN A 1209 -34.37 14.63 39.01
CA GLN A 1209 -33.23 13.85 39.51
C GLN A 1209 -31.92 14.65 39.41
N VAL A 1210 -31.83 15.56 38.44
CA VAL A 1210 -30.70 16.48 38.27
C VAL A 1210 -30.80 17.63 39.30
N GLU A 1211 -32.00 18.14 39.60
CA GLU A 1211 -32.26 19.06 40.72
C GLU A 1211 -31.85 18.45 42.07
N GLU A 1212 -32.16 17.18 42.31
CA GLU A 1212 -31.83 16.48 43.56
C GLU A 1212 -30.32 16.21 43.69
N ALA A 1213 -29.62 15.91 42.59
CA ALA A 1213 -28.16 15.75 42.57
C ALA A 1213 -27.41 17.09 42.80
N LEU A 1214 -27.88 18.19 42.19
CA LEU A 1214 -27.23 19.50 42.23
C LEU A 1214 -27.69 20.40 43.40
N GLY A 1215 -28.54 19.88 44.29
CA GLY A 1215 -28.88 20.55 45.55
C GLY A 1215 -29.96 21.65 45.46
N GLY A 1216 -30.80 21.64 44.42
CA GLY A 1216 -32.00 22.49 44.34
C GLY A 1216 -31.85 23.83 43.60
N ALA A 1217 -31.18 23.83 42.45
CA ALA A 1217 -31.37 24.86 41.43
C ALA A 1217 -32.76 24.73 40.75
N ASP A 1218 -33.27 25.79 40.11
CA ASP A 1218 -34.61 25.82 39.52
C ASP A 1218 -34.70 24.98 38.23
N ALA A 1219 -35.70 24.08 38.13
CA ALA A 1219 -35.96 23.24 36.95
C ALA A 1219 -35.98 24.00 35.62
N ASP A 1220 -36.64 25.17 35.55
CA ASP A 1220 -36.73 25.96 34.30
C ASP A 1220 -35.37 26.58 33.95
N GLU A 1221 -34.56 26.90 34.96
CA GLU A 1221 -33.22 27.49 34.82
C GLU A 1221 -32.21 26.42 34.34
N LEU A 1222 -32.22 25.25 34.98
CA LEU A 1222 -31.46 24.06 34.58
C LEU A 1222 -31.77 23.62 33.16
N GLN A 1223 -33.05 23.59 32.77
CA GLN A 1223 -33.47 23.18 31.44
C GLN A 1223 -33.00 24.16 30.35
N ASN A 1224 -32.94 25.46 30.65
CA ASN A 1224 -32.36 26.45 29.74
C ASN A 1224 -30.82 26.34 29.65
N ILE A 1225 -30.12 26.14 30.76
CA ILE A 1225 -28.66 25.94 30.78
C ILE A 1225 -28.27 24.72 29.93
N LEU A 1226 -28.94 23.57 30.14
CA LEU A 1226 -28.72 22.35 29.35
C LEU A 1226 -29.04 22.55 27.85
N ALA A 1227 -30.10 23.28 27.51
CA ALA A 1227 -30.45 23.58 26.12
C ALA A 1227 -29.41 24.45 25.40
N VAL A 1228 -28.69 25.31 26.15
CA VAL A 1228 -27.62 26.17 25.60
C VAL A 1228 -26.29 25.40 25.47
N ILE A 1229 -25.94 24.54 26.44
CA ILE A 1229 -24.70 23.75 26.40
C ILE A 1229 -24.66 22.78 25.21
N PHE A 1230 -25.81 22.26 24.76
CA PHE A 1230 -25.89 21.15 23.81
C PHE A 1230 -26.50 21.49 22.41
N ASP A 1231 -26.57 22.78 22.04
CA ASP A 1231 -26.91 23.35 20.71
C ASP A 1231 -27.71 22.47 19.69
N PRO A 1232 -29.03 22.68 19.54
CA PRO A 1232 -29.90 21.84 18.71
C PRO A 1232 -29.74 22.09 17.20
N ARG A 1233 -28.75 21.43 16.58
CA ARG A 1233 -28.51 21.46 15.12
C ARG A 1233 -29.07 20.28 14.31
N ASP A 1234 -29.80 19.37 14.95
CA ASP A 1234 -30.64 18.36 14.29
C ASP A 1234 -32.14 18.60 14.58
N GLU A 1235 -33.03 18.32 13.61
CA GLU A 1235 -34.46 18.69 13.68
C GLU A 1235 -35.25 17.86 14.70
N ILE A 1236 -35.98 18.52 15.61
CA ILE A 1236 -36.86 17.88 16.61
C ILE A 1236 -38.06 17.20 15.92
N PRO A 1237 -38.24 15.86 16.02
CA PRO A 1237 -39.44 15.20 15.53
C PRO A 1237 -40.60 15.36 16.52
N THR A 1238 -41.77 15.80 16.06
CA THR A 1238 -42.96 15.93 16.93
C THR A 1238 -43.53 14.55 17.32
N PRO A 1239 -43.80 14.28 18.62
CA PRO A 1239 -44.24 12.97 19.07
C PRO A 1239 -45.73 12.71 18.80
N THR A 1240 -46.05 11.83 17.85
CA THR A 1240 -47.39 11.25 17.72
C THR A 1240 -47.35 9.76 17.41
N GLN A 1241 -47.85 8.97 18.37
CA GLN A 1241 -48.43 7.62 18.24
C GLN A 1241 -47.50 6.48 17.78
N TYR A 1242 -47.13 5.62 18.73
CA TYR A 1242 -47.30 4.17 18.61
C TYR A 1242 -47.70 3.55 19.96
N ASP A 1243 -48.62 2.60 19.92
CA ASP A 1243 -49.16 1.77 21.01
C ASP A 1243 -49.86 0.55 20.35
N PRO A 1244 -49.61 -0.71 20.75
CA PRO A 1244 -48.49 -1.26 21.53
C PRO A 1244 -47.48 -2.08 20.70
#